data_AF-A0A402AW18-F1
#
_entry.id   AF-A0A402AW18-F1
#
_cell.length_a   1.000
_cell.length_b   1.000
_cell.length_c   1.000
_cell.angle_alpha   90.00
_cell.angle_beta   90.00
_cell.angle_gamma   90.00
#
_symmetry.space_group_name_H-M   'P 1'
#
loop_
_entity.id
_entity.type
_entity.pdbx_description
1 polymer ?
#
loop_
_entity_poly.entity_id
_entity_poly.type
_entity_poly.pdbx_seq_one_letter_code
_entity_poly.pdbx_strand_id
1 'polypeptide(L)'
;MFALTADQRYLSNGASDFLRTHFPMTLQSHHFGRTTALSENELLTELLQPNKTVGNRVMILYGAAGSGKSELLRWLQTQVEQCDQVRAGVMIRISRTDLDIFHIFQRFQHLLPEPIFQEATQRRWEECRQKPRTFAKILVLTALEQLLTSDDHINALYYHLIDVVQSNLERYFSAMNVVDSNIEQFIELFSREDLNQMLRDSAIPIPLEYEALRHAILKVFREQLFEGLNFAVLLKRVAFYIQETYHQRPILLIDDLVQSINLFATDLLDYFMTLEEGCWDVLVGVTPNSLDSTLRGKELLDRIQYLDTIDDRVRKLWLSDEYGLSSSFLNEKNCTDYARLYLGEYKRFNGVPCNKSCPSFKHCVLLDLGYDEDILAPFNENILRRLFRALPEGKGKVRYFTLYLREIVERLSRDEELLAVLQDYIKPEQAVFHSDARLAHIYEYYSPLSEGQIGQTCGEDLSAIYTFFGVPEDVQQEPPIIMTLVKHAVGKDETQSSNKKQEVEVDPGKEAVKAWLQNEELNKQLLRNMRRGTAKVIKDGYAVDCMTRLNTAKSSHSLRWMQARFDTLPPIQLEGVDDYSGLALEREIGPLAYLLYDYADTAGRMEQDVRGMIATSGKLSRIMFRSIIYRDDNKNRLEAQLGMSIPQFAFSLFLWARNLGFLVVELPPAIEASIQVELFLPQHYPPRWSALGRVYLLALLA
;
A
#
# COMPACT_ATOMS: atom_id res chain seq x y z
N MET A 1 5.14 21.00 -13.36
CA MET A 1 4.18 21.09 -12.24
C MET A 1 4.24 19.85 -11.35
N PHE A 2 3.85 18.66 -11.81
CA PHE A 2 3.99 17.40 -11.05
C PHE A 2 5.44 16.85 -11.03
N ALA A 3 6.42 17.67 -10.67
CA ALA A 3 7.80 17.17 -10.55
C ALA A 3 7.94 16.28 -9.31
N LEU A 4 8.89 15.33 -9.36
CA LEU A 4 9.05 14.28 -8.35
C LEU A 4 9.62 14.81 -7.03
N THR A 5 10.25 15.98 -7.07
CA THR A 5 10.92 16.57 -5.91
C THR A 5 10.53 18.03 -5.73
N ALA A 6 10.57 18.48 -4.48
CA ALA A 6 10.37 19.88 -4.09
C ALA A 6 11.29 20.82 -4.87
N ASP A 7 12.56 20.43 -5.02
CA ASP A 7 13.57 21.25 -5.69
C ASP A 7 13.35 21.36 -7.19
N GLN A 8 12.96 20.27 -7.86
CA GLN A 8 12.58 20.35 -9.27
C GLN A 8 11.40 21.30 -9.47
N ARG A 9 10.37 21.25 -8.62
CA ARG A 9 9.24 22.19 -8.70
C ARG A 9 9.67 23.63 -8.48
N TYR A 10 10.49 23.87 -7.46
CA TYR A 10 11.01 25.19 -7.14
C TYR A 10 11.87 25.76 -8.28
N LEU A 11 12.78 24.96 -8.85
CA LEU A 11 13.67 25.38 -9.93
C LEU A 11 12.95 25.55 -11.27
N SER A 12 12.00 24.67 -11.60
CA SER A 12 11.32 24.70 -12.89
C SER A 12 10.25 25.79 -12.98
N ASN A 13 9.56 26.07 -11.87
CA ASN A 13 8.37 26.91 -11.86
C ASN A 13 8.51 28.17 -10.96
N GLY A 14 9.58 28.27 -10.18
CA GLY A 14 9.81 29.38 -9.27
C GLY A 14 9.12 29.24 -7.91
N ALA A 15 9.45 30.16 -7.00
CA ALA A 15 9.01 30.14 -5.61
C ALA A 15 7.49 30.28 -5.45
N SER A 16 6.84 31.11 -6.28
CA SER A 16 5.40 31.34 -6.20
C SER A 16 4.60 30.06 -6.47
N ASP A 17 5.02 29.29 -7.46
CA ASP A 17 4.32 28.09 -7.90
C ASP A 17 4.54 26.94 -6.92
N PHE A 18 5.76 26.82 -6.40
CA PHE A 18 6.07 25.93 -5.30
C PHE A 18 5.13 26.19 -4.10
N LEU A 19 5.01 27.44 -3.64
CA LEU A 19 4.14 27.80 -2.51
C LEU A 19 2.65 27.53 -2.77
N ARG A 20 2.17 27.68 -4.01
CA ARG A 20 0.76 27.37 -4.34
C ARG A 20 0.48 25.86 -4.39
N THR A 21 1.50 25.02 -4.57
CA THR A 21 1.38 23.56 -4.51
C THR A 21 1.79 22.95 -3.16
N HIS A 22 2.28 23.78 -2.24
CA HIS A 22 2.69 23.35 -0.90
C HIS A 22 1.46 23.06 -0.05
N PHE A 23 1.41 21.86 0.55
CA PHE A 23 0.35 21.47 1.46
C PHE A 23 0.86 21.53 2.91
N PRO A 24 0.13 22.19 3.84
CA PRO A 24 0.59 22.37 5.21
C PRO A 24 0.95 21.05 5.90
N MET A 25 2.17 20.98 6.44
CA MET A 25 2.70 19.79 7.06
C MET A 25 2.57 19.84 8.59
N THR A 26 2.08 18.73 9.15
CA THR A 26 2.09 18.44 10.60
C THR A 26 3.12 17.37 10.90
N LEU A 27 3.94 17.60 11.91
CA LEU A 27 4.99 16.73 12.41
C LEU A 27 4.57 16.12 13.75
N GLN A 28 5.03 14.92 14.04
CA GLN A 28 4.92 14.33 15.38
C GLN A 28 6.23 14.56 16.13
N SER A 29 6.18 15.07 17.35
CA SER A 29 7.32 15.19 18.24
C SER A 29 7.14 14.22 19.39
N HIS A 30 8.13 13.34 19.59
CA HIS A 30 8.14 12.40 20.71
C HIS A 30 9.13 12.92 21.75
N HIS A 31 8.61 13.33 22.91
CA HIS A 31 9.43 13.84 24.01
C HIS A 31 8.96 13.22 25.33
N PHE A 32 9.86 12.55 26.05
CA PHE A 32 9.57 11.84 27.31
C PHE A 32 8.32 10.95 27.27
N GLY A 33 8.14 10.19 26.18
CA GLY A 33 7.00 9.28 26.01
C GLY A 33 5.65 9.97 25.73
N ARG A 34 5.63 11.28 25.51
CA ARG A 34 4.46 12.00 24.99
C ARG A 34 4.65 12.32 23.51
N THR A 35 3.63 12.05 22.72
CA THR A 35 3.56 12.46 21.31
C THR A 35 2.75 13.75 21.21
N THR A 36 3.37 14.81 20.71
CA THR A 36 2.70 16.09 20.42
C THR A 36 2.73 16.35 18.92
N ALA A 37 1.64 16.89 18.37
CA ALA A 37 1.61 17.38 17.00
C ALA A 37 2.22 18.79 16.97
N LEU A 38 3.09 19.05 15.98
CA LEU A 38 3.72 20.33 15.72
C LEU A 38 3.46 20.70 14.26
N SER A 39 2.99 21.91 13.99
CA SER A 39 2.83 22.42 12.64
C SER A 39 4.13 23.00 12.09
N GLU A 40 4.28 23.03 10.76
CA GLU A 40 5.38 23.70 10.09
C GLU A 40 5.51 25.20 10.44
N ASN A 41 4.40 25.88 10.74
CA ASN A 41 4.40 27.28 11.16
C ASN A 41 4.97 27.47 12.57
N GLU A 42 4.70 26.54 13.49
CA GLU A 42 5.31 26.55 14.82
C GLU A 42 6.82 26.30 14.71
N LEU A 43 7.24 25.40 13.82
CA LEU A 43 8.66 25.15 13.51
C LEU A 43 9.35 26.39 12.91
N LEU A 44 8.70 27.09 11.97
CA LEU A 44 9.18 28.36 11.41
C LEU A 44 9.33 29.41 12.51
N THR A 45 8.31 29.57 13.35
CA THR A 45 8.32 30.51 14.48
C THR A 45 9.50 30.21 15.41
N GLU A 46 9.73 28.92 15.70
CA GLU A 46 10.85 28.48 16.51
C GLU A 46 12.22 28.81 15.88
N LEU A 47 12.38 28.69 14.56
CA LEU A 47 13.62 29.05 13.83
C LEU A 47 13.88 30.56 13.77
N LEU A 48 12.81 31.37 13.75
CA LEU A 48 12.89 32.84 13.75
C LEU A 48 13.07 33.43 15.14
N GLN A 49 12.73 32.71 16.21
CA GLN A 49 12.90 33.19 17.57
C GLN A 49 14.39 33.39 17.92
N PRO A 50 14.79 34.58 18.41
CA PRO A 50 16.13 34.83 18.91
C PRO A 50 16.28 34.19 20.30
N ASN A 51 16.41 32.87 20.34
CA ASN A 51 16.55 32.14 21.61
C ASN A 51 18.00 32.23 22.13
N LYS A 52 18.17 32.46 23.44
CA LYS A 52 19.48 32.65 24.09
C LYS A 52 20.14 31.34 24.55
N THR A 53 19.79 30.21 23.93
CA THR A 53 20.39 28.92 24.27
C THR A 53 21.86 28.88 23.86
N VAL A 54 22.72 28.46 24.78
CA VAL A 54 24.16 28.29 24.54
C VAL A 54 24.38 26.98 23.74
N GLY A 55 25.23 27.03 22.71
CA GLY A 55 25.51 25.89 21.84
C GLY A 55 24.54 25.75 20.66
N ASN A 56 24.63 24.63 19.95
CA ASN A 56 23.78 24.33 18.80
C ASN A 56 22.37 23.87 19.23
N ARG A 57 21.36 24.20 18.44
CA ARG A 57 20.00 23.65 18.52
C ARG A 57 19.80 22.72 17.35
N VAL A 58 19.48 21.47 17.62
CA VAL A 58 19.45 20.41 16.60
C VAL A 58 18.05 19.82 16.54
N MET A 59 17.43 19.90 15.38
CA MET A 59 16.15 19.29 15.09
C MET A 59 16.37 18.18 14.07
N ILE A 60 15.98 16.97 14.45
CA ILE A 60 16.18 15.77 13.63
C ILE A 60 14.84 15.39 13.03
N LEU A 61 14.77 15.49 11.71
CA LEU A 61 13.56 15.25 10.92
C LEU A 61 13.58 13.84 10.35
N TYR A 62 12.86 12.94 11.00
CA TYR A 62 12.65 11.57 10.58
C TYR A 62 11.55 11.48 9.52
N GLY A 63 11.82 10.71 8.48
CA GLY A 63 10.79 10.32 7.54
C GLY A 63 11.32 9.36 6.49
N ALA A 64 10.45 8.51 5.97
CA ALA A 64 10.79 7.64 4.85
C ALA A 64 11.13 8.43 3.57
N ALA A 65 11.69 7.74 2.57
CA ALA A 65 11.83 8.31 1.24
C ALA A 65 10.44 8.74 0.71
N GLY A 66 10.35 9.97 0.19
CA GLY A 66 9.07 10.52 -0.29
C GLY A 66 8.09 10.96 0.81
N SER A 67 8.52 11.10 2.08
CA SER A 67 7.67 11.59 3.18
C SER A 67 7.46 13.12 3.20
N GLY A 68 8.15 13.88 2.34
CA GLY A 68 8.06 15.34 2.30
C GLY A 68 9.16 16.11 3.05
N LYS A 69 10.27 15.48 3.46
CA LYS A 69 11.40 16.19 4.13
C LYS A 69 11.91 17.39 3.33
N SER A 70 12.30 17.17 2.07
CA SER A 70 12.76 18.23 1.16
C SER A 70 11.68 19.30 0.90
N GLU A 71 10.40 18.93 0.93
CA GLU A 71 9.29 19.88 0.79
C GLU A 71 9.30 20.85 1.97
N LEU A 72 9.30 20.32 3.20
CA LEU A 72 9.33 21.13 4.42
C LEU A 72 10.55 22.04 4.46
N LEU A 73 11.75 21.52 4.15
CA LEU A 73 12.98 22.34 4.20
C LEU A 73 13.01 23.42 3.12
N ARG A 74 12.48 23.15 1.91
CA ARG A 74 12.34 24.16 0.86
C ARG A 74 11.30 25.21 1.26
N TRP A 75 10.20 24.80 1.87
CA TRP A 75 9.18 25.71 2.37
C TRP A 75 9.72 26.61 3.47
N LEU A 76 10.40 26.06 4.49
CA LEU A 76 11.04 26.83 5.55
C LEU A 76 12.03 27.85 4.99
N GLN A 77 12.88 27.43 4.04
CA GLN A 77 13.81 28.34 3.38
C GLN A 77 13.07 29.50 2.72
N THR A 78 12.04 29.21 1.93
CA THR A 78 11.26 30.21 1.20
C THR A 78 10.54 31.17 2.16
N GLN A 79 10.00 30.66 3.26
CA GLN A 79 9.31 31.48 4.26
C GLN A 79 10.28 32.38 5.04
N VAL A 80 11.46 31.87 5.42
CA VAL A 80 12.49 32.71 6.08
C VAL A 80 12.93 33.84 5.14
N GLU A 81 13.16 33.55 3.85
CA GLU A 81 13.47 34.57 2.83
C GLU A 81 12.39 35.66 2.70
N GLN A 82 11.12 35.30 2.88
CA GLN A 82 9.99 36.24 2.81
C GLN A 82 9.75 37.02 4.10
N CYS A 83 9.94 36.40 5.27
CA CYS A 83 9.63 36.99 6.57
C CYS A 83 10.78 37.79 7.18
N ASP A 84 12.04 37.35 7.01
CA ASP A 84 13.21 37.96 7.63
C ASP A 84 14.44 37.85 6.72
N GLN A 85 14.70 38.92 5.95
CA GLN A 85 15.84 38.98 5.03
C GLN A 85 17.19 38.88 5.74
N VAL A 86 17.29 39.35 6.99
CA VAL A 86 18.55 39.28 7.74
C VAL A 86 18.83 37.84 8.13
N ARG A 87 17.79 37.13 8.61
CA ARG A 87 17.86 35.71 8.93
C ARG A 87 18.16 34.86 7.70
N ALA A 88 17.55 35.19 6.57
CA ALA A 88 17.79 34.53 5.30
C ALA A 88 19.24 34.68 4.83
N GLY A 89 19.85 35.85 5.04
CA GLY A 89 21.26 36.11 4.71
C GLY A 89 22.26 35.27 5.50
N VAL A 90 21.84 34.61 6.58
CA VAL A 90 22.67 33.73 7.43
C VAL A 90 22.18 32.27 7.42
N MET A 91 21.38 31.90 6.41
CA MET A 91 20.82 30.57 6.25
C MET A 91 21.49 29.83 5.09
N ILE A 92 21.82 28.55 5.32
CA ILE A 92 22.31 27.64 4.29
C ILE A 92 21.40 26.43 4.23
N ARG A 93 21.00 26.06 3.01
CA ARG A 93 20.38 24.77 2.74
C ARG A 93 21.29 23.90 1.89
N ILE A 94 21.36 22.62 2.26
CA ILE A 94 22.03 21.54 1.54
C ILE A 94 20.93 20.58 1.09
N SER A 95 20.65 20.60 -0.21
CA SER A 95 19.65 19.73 -0.84
C SER A 95 20.17 18.29 -0.91
N ARG A 96 19.23 17.33 -1.02
CA ARG A 96 19.52 15.93 -1.35
C ARG A 96 20.31 15.75 -2.66
N THR A 97 20.25 16.71 -3.58
CA THR A 97 21.01 16.66 -4.84
C THR A 97 22.37 17.33 -4.75
N ASP A 98 22.68 18.01 -3.64
CA ASP A 98 23.99 18.61 -3.41
C ASP A 98 24.95 17.51 -2.94
N LEU A 99 25.59 16.84 -3.90
CA LEU A 99 26.53 15.75 -3.65
C LEU A 99 27.99 16.19 -3.73
N ASP A 100 28.26 17.33 -4.39
CA ASP A 100 29.63 17.88 -4.48
C ASP A 100 29.99 18.56 -3.16
N ILE A 101 30.74 17.83 -2.33
CA ILE A 101 31.27 18.30 -1.05
C ILE A 101 32.01 19.63 -1.14
N PHE A 102 32.77 19.88 -2.21
CA PHE A 102 33.53 21.12 -2.38
C PHE A 102 32.56 22.29 -2.62
N HIS A 103 31.54 22.07 -3.44
CA HIS A 103 30.48 23.05 -3.65
C HIS A 103 29.70 23.35 -2.36
N ILE A 104 29.45 22.32 -1.52
CA ILE A 104 28.84 22.52 -0.19
C ILE A 104 29.72 23.44 0.66
N PHE A 105 31.04 23.22 0.72
CA PHE A 105 31.94 24.12 1.45
C PHE A 105 31.93 25.55 0.88
N GLN A 106 31.94 25.71 -0.44
CA GLN A 106 31.86 27.01 -1.10
C GLN A 106 30.56 27.75 -0.76
N ARG A 107 29.46 27.05 -0.48
CA ARG A 107 28.23 27.72 -0.02
C ARG A 107 28.42 28.44 1.31
N PHE A 108 29.35 28.08 2.16
CA PHE A 108 29.63 28.84 3.39
C PHE A 108 30.46 30.12 3.12
N GLN A 109 31.02 30.28 1.91
CA GLN A 109 31.88 31.41 1.58
C GLN A 109 31.16 32.77 1.68
N HIS A 110 29.89 32.85 1.27
CA HIS A 110 29.14 34.11 1.35
C HIS A 110 28.87 34.58 2.78
N LEU A 111 29.03 33.68 3.77
CA LEU A 111 28.87 33.99 5.19
C LEU A 111 30.17 34.49 5.84
N LEU A 112 31.28 34.47 5.12
CA LEU A 112 32.59 34.89 5.64
C LEU A 112 33.15 36.04 4.79
N PRO A 113 33.92 36.95 5.39
CA PRO A 113 34.51 38.09 4.67
C PRO A 113 35.69 37.68 3.78
N GLU A 114 36.33 36.54 4.07
CA GLU A 114 37.48 36.02 3.34
C GLU A 114 37.12 34.74 2.57
N PRO A 115 37.69 34.53 1.38
CA PRO A 115 37.50 33.29 0.64
C PRO A 115 38.05 32.10 1.44
N ILE A 116 37.26 31.03 1.52
CA ILE A 116 37.62 29.80 2.25
C ILE A 116 38.75 29.04 1.54
N PHE A 117 38.74 29.04 0.20
CA PHE A 117 39.69 28.31 -0.62
C PHE A 117 40.38 29.21 -1.63
N GLN A 118 41.61 28.85 -1.98
CA GLN A 118 42.36 29.47 -3.08
C GLN A 118 41.92 28.88 -4.43
N GLU A 119 42.11 29.60 -5.54
CA GLU A 119 41.83 29.09 -6.89
C GLU A 119 42.57 27.77 -7.21
N ALA A 120 43.77 27.60 -6.63
CA ALA A 120 44.55 26.37 -6.78
C ALA A 120 43.82 25.13 -6.25
N THR A 121 43.01 25.28 -5.21
CA THR A 121 42.29 24.19 -4.55
C THR A 121 41.09 23.74 -5.37
N GLN A 122 40.41 24.67 -6.04
CA GLN A 122 39.39 24.33 -7.02
C GLN A 122 39.98 23.53 -8.20
N ARG A 123 41.12 23.96 -8.76
CA ARG A 123 41.80 23.20 -9.83
C ARG A 123 42.19 21.80 -9.37
N ARG A 124 42.72 21.68 -8.14
CA ARG A 124 43.07 20.37 -7.57
C ARG A 124 41.86 19.46 -7.40
N TRP A 125 40.71 19.99 -6.99
CA TRP A 125 39.45 19.23 -6.92
C TRP A 125 39.03 18.71 -8.30
N GLU A 126 39.04 19.57 -9.31
CA GLU A 126 38.72 19.21 -10.69
C GLU A 126 39.68 18.14 -11.24
N GLU A 127 40.98 18.25 -10.97
CA GLU A 127 41.99 17.25 -11.34
C GLU A 127 41.74 15.89 -10.66
N CYS A 128 41.39 15.88 -9.37
CA CYS A 128 41.07 14.65 -8.63
C CYS A 128 39.83 13.96 -9.22
N ARG A 129 38.81 14.72 -9.64
CA ARG A 129 37.62 14.21 -10.32
C ARG A 129 37.94 13.58 -11.67
N GLN A 130 38.89 14.15 -12.42
CA GLN A 130 39.33 13.61 -13.72
C GLN A 130 40.23 12.37 -13.57
N LYS A 131 40.89 12.19 -12.41
CA LYS A 131 41.85 11.12 -12.16
C LYS A 131 41.51 10.32 -10.87
N PRO A 132 40.33 9.69 -10.78
CA PRO A 132 39.88 9.00 -9.56
C PRO A 132 40.84 7.90 -9.10
N ARG A 133 41.46 7.17 -10.03
CA ARG A 133 42.48 6.15 -9.71
C ARG A 133 43.72 6.73 -9.03
N THR A 134 44.23 7.86 -9.52
CA THR A 134 45.39 8.51 -8.90
C THR A 134 45.03 9.03 -7.52
N PHE A 135 43.83 9.59 -7.39
CA PHE A 135 43.34 10.06 -6.10
C PHE A 135 43.18 8.91 -5.09
N ALA A 136 42.56 7.79 -5.48
CA ALA A 136 42.45 6.59 -4.65
C ALA A 136 43.83 6.10 -4.18
N LYS A 137 44.83 6.05 -5.07
CA LYS A 137 46.20 5.67 -4.70
C LYS A 137 46.80 6.56 -3.61
N ILE A 138 46.63 7.87 -3.73
CA ILE A 138 47.13 8.83 -2.75
C ILE A 138 46.43 8.61 -1.40
N LEU A 139 45.10 8.53 -1.41
CA LEU A 139 44.31 8.31 -0.19
C LEU A 139 44.73 7.05 0.55
N VAL A 140 44.78 5.93 -0.17
CA VAL A 140 45.04 4.60 0.40
C VAL A 140 46.49 4.48 0.86
N LEU A 141 47.47 4.84 0.02
CA LEU A 141 48.88 4.68 0.36
C LEU A 141 49.25 5.51 1.59
N THR A 142 48.90 6.80 1.57
CA THR A 142 49.25 7.71 2.67
C THR A 142 48.55 7.31 3.97
N ALA A 143 47.32 6.80 3.91
CA ALA A 143 46.64 6.32 5.11
C ALA A 143 47.26 5.03 5.66
N LEU A 144 47.64 4.08 4.80
CA LEU A 144 48.28 2.83 5.23
C LEU A 144 49.68 3.07 5.79
N GLU A 145 50.48 3.93 5.18
CA GLU A 145 51.81 4.32 5.68
C GLU A 145 51.75 4.99 7.07
N GLN A 146 50.65 5.69 7.39
CA GLN A 146 50.46 6.29 8.72
C GLN A 146 50.12 5.26 9.80
N LEU A 147 49.50 4.14 9.44
CA LEU A 147 48.96 3.16 10.38
C LEU A 147 49.80 1.89 10.50
N LEU A 148 50.54 1.54 9.45
CA LEU A 148 51.31 0.31 9.35
C LEU A 148 52.78 0.63 9.15
N THR A 149 53.65 -0.11 9.84
CA THR A 149 55.11 0.08 9.81
C THR A 149 55.84 -0.88 8.87
N SER A 150 55.15 -1.91 8.36
CA SER A 150 55.73 -2.94 7.50
C SER A 150 55.17 -2.83 6.09
N ASP A 151 56.08 -2.78 5.11
CA ASP A 151 55.74 -2.76 3.69
C ASP A 151 54.95 -4.01 3.27
N ASP A 152 55.21 -5.16 3.88
CA ASP A 152 54.48 -6.40 3.61
C ASP A 152 53.00 -6.27 4.02
N HIS A 153 52.72 -5.66 5.18
CA HIS A 153 51.36 -5.37 5.63
C HIS A 153 50.66 -4.36 4.71
N ILE A 154 51.37 -3.32 4.27
CA ILE A 154 50.82 -2.32 3.35
C ILE A 154 50.46 -2.97 2.02
N ASN A 155 51.39 -3.71 1.41
CA ASN A 155 51.21 -4.36 0.11
C ASN A 155 50.08 -5.40 0.11
N ALA A 156 49.88 -6.11 1.22
CA ALA A 156 48.80 -7.08 1.37
C ALA A 156 47.39 -6.48 1.25
N LEU A 157 47.20 -5.21 1.67
CA LEU A 157 45.90 -4.53 1.60
C LEU A 157 45.80 -3.55 0.43
N TYR A 158 46.91 -2.93 0.04
CA TYR A 158 46.96 -1.80 -0.88
C TYR A 158 46.19 -2.03 -2.19
N TYR A 159 46.46 -3.16 -2.86
CA TYR A 159 45.86 -3.43 -4.17
C TYR A 159 44.35 -3.65 -4.09
N HIS A 160 43.88 -4.41 -3.09
CA HIS A 160 42.46 -4.65 -2.87
C HIS A 160 41.72 -3.38 -2.43
N LEU A 161 42.30 -2.61 -1.52
CA LEU A 161 41.68 -1.41 -0.99
C LEU A 161 41.59 -0.31 -2.07
N ILE A 162 42.60 -0.19 -2.95
CA ILE A 162 42.53 0.74 -4.08
C ILE A 162 41.40 0.39 -5.02
N ASP A 163 41.23 -0.87 -5.38
CA ASP A 163 40.20 -1.25 -6.35
C ASP A 163 38.80 -0.92 -5.81
N VAL A 164 38.56 -1.16 -4.51
CA VAL A 164 37.31 -0.79 -3.83
C VAL A 164 37.15 0.74 -3.74
N VAL A 165 38.14 1.46 -3.23
CA VAL A 165 38.07 2.92 -3.06
C VAL A 165 37.95 3.63 -4.40
N GLN A 166 38.67 3.18 -5.43
CA GLN A 166 38.57 3.71 -6.79
C GLN A 166 37.16 3.52 -7.34
N SER A 167 36.61 2.29 -7.28
CA SER A 167 35.26 2.03 -7.81
C SER A 167 34.20 2.90 -7.10
N ASN A 168 34.33 3.07 -5.79
CA ASN A 168 33.40 3.89 -5.02
C ASN A 168 33.57 5.40 -5.29
N LEU A 169 34.80 5.89 -5.50
CA LEU A 169 35.05 7.27 -5.94
C LEU A 169 34.51 7.53 -7.34
N GLU A 170 34.66 6.60 -8.27
CA GLU A 170 34.09 6.71 -9.63
C GLU A 170 32.57 6.77 -9.58
N ARG A 171 31.92 5.94 -8.76
CA ARG A 171 30.48 6.01 -8.51
C ARG A 171 30.08 7.35 -7.90
N TYR A 172 30.81 7.82 -6.89
CA TYR A 172 30.57 9.11 -6.24
C TYR A 172 30.66 10.29 -7.21
N PHE A 173 31.73 10.38 -8.01
CA PHE A 173 31.91 11.42 -9.00
C PHE A 173 30.91 11.33 -10.16
N SER A 174 30.52 10.11 -10.54
CA SER A 174 29.46 9.92 -11.54
C SER A 174 28.11 10.40 -11.01
N ALA A 175 27.78 10.09 -9.76
CA ALA A 175 26.56 10.52 -9.09
C ALA A 175 26.45 12.06 -9.02
N MET A 176 27.56 12.79 -8.86
CA MET A 176 27.57 14.26 -8.93
C MET A 176 27.19 14.83 -10.29
N ASN A 177 27.44 14.10 -11.38
CA ASN A 177 27.21 14.59 -12.74
C ASN A 177 25.78 14.31 -13.24
N VAL A 178 25.02 13.46 -12.52
CA VAL A 178 23.67 13.07 -12.92
C VAL A 178 22.65 13.96 -12.20
N VAL A 179 22.01 14.85 -12.95
CA VAL A 179 20.97 15.79 -12.44
C VAL A 179 19.66 15.06 -12.09
N ASP A 180 19.41 13.91 -12.72
CA ASP A 180 18.21 13.10 -12.55
C ASP A 180 18.57 11.65 -12.22
N SER A 181 18.54 11.26 -10.95
CA SER A 181 18.18 9.89 -10.58
C SER A 181 17.99 9.73 -9.08
N ASN A 182 17.14 8.77 -8.72
CA ASN A 182 17.01 8.21 -7.39
C ASN A 182 18.37 7.62 -6.97
N ILE A 183 19.27 8.44 -6.45
CA ILE A 183 20.50 7.95 -5.80
C ILE A 183 20.07 7.43 -4.44
N GLU A 184 19.56 6.19 -4.44
CA GLU A 184 19.09 5.49 -3.24
C GLU A 184 20.24 4.86 -2.46
N GLN A 185 21.46 4.88 -3.01
CA GLN A 185 22.59 4.18 -2.42
C GLN A 185 23.48 5.12 -1.61
N PHE A 186 23.68 4.72 -0.36
CA PHE A 186 24.70 5.22 0.54
C PHE A 186 26.10 4.95 -0.04
N ILE A 187 26.85 6.01 -0.36
CA ILE A 187 28.19 5.88 -0.96
C ILE A 187 29.26 6.06 0.12
N GLU A 188 29.88 4.97 0.56
CA GLU A 188 31.11 4.99 1.37
C GLU A 188 32.34 4.77 0.49
N LEU A 189 33.52 5.21 0.95
CA LEU A 189 34.78 4.93 0.25
C LEU A 189 35.11 3.43 0.28
N PHE A 190 34.84 2.77 1.41
CA PHE A 190 34.91 1.32 1.61
C PHE A 190 34.10 0.97 2.86
N SER A 191 33.54 -0.23 2.92
CA SER A 191 32.72 -0.69 4.05
C SER A 191 33.55 -1.46 5.09
N ARG A 192 32.97 -1.66 6.28
CA ARG A 192 33.58 -2.49 7.34
C ARG A 192 33.67 -3.94 6.90
N GLU A 193 32.68 -4.40 6.15
CA GLU A 193 32.59 -5.71 5.53
C GLU A 193 33.73 -5.91 4.52
N ASP A 194 34.02 -4.91 3.69
CA ASP A 194 35.13 -4.94 2.74
C ASP A 194 36.46 -5.14 3.46
N LEU A 195 36.73 -4.35 4.50
CA LEU A 195 37.97 -4.47 5.27
C LEU A 195 38.07 -5.83 5.98
N ASN A 196 37.00 -6.27 6.64
CA ASN A 196 36.98 -7.57 7.31
C ASN A 196 37.22 -8.73 6.34
N GLN A 197 36.71 -8.62 5.11
CA GLN A 197 36.97 -9.61 4.07
C GLN A 197 38.44 -9.59 3.63
N MET A 198 38.99 -8.41 3.36
CA MET A 198 40.41 -8.26 3.00
C MET A 198 41.37 -8.78 4.09
N LEU A 199 41.04 -8.52 5.37
CA LEU A 199 41.83 -9.02 6.50
C LEU A 199 41.76 -10.54 6.64
N ARG A 200 40.62 -11.17 6.30
CA ARG A 200 40.47 -12.64 6.29
C ARG A 200 41.20 -13.30 5.14
N ASP A 201 41.23 -12.64 3.98
CA ASP A 201 41.86 -13.17 2.77
C ASP A 201 43.38 -12.91 2.74
N SER A 202 43.88 -12.05 3.63
CA SER A 202 45.32 -11.80 3.79
C SER A 202 46.04 -13.02 4.36
N ALA A 203 47.17 -13.39 3.73
CA ALA A 203 48.04 -14.47 4.21
C ALA A 203 48.79 -14.13 5.51
N ILE A 204 48.86 -12.84 5.86
CA ILE A 204 49.54 -12.32 7.05
C ILE A 204 48.52 -11.62 7.98
N PRO A 205 48.64 -11.77 9.31
CA PRO A 205 47.76 -11.09 10.25
C PRO A 205 48.12 -9.60 10.32
N ILE A 206 47.18 -8.73 9.93
CA ILE A 206 47.40 -7.30 9.88
C ILE A 206 46.67 -6.62 11.05
N PRO A 207 47.37 -5.88 11.94
CA PRO A 207 46.77 -5.24 13.11
C PRO A 207 46.12 -3.90 12.72
N LEU A 208 45.03 -3.96 11.95
CA LEU A 208 44.33 -2.78 11.44
C LEU A 208 42.86 -2.79 11.82
N GLU A 209 42.40 -1.68 12.40
CA GLU A 209 40.99 -1.47 12.75
C GLU A 209 40.30 -0.57 11.71
N TYR A 210 39.02 -0.83 11.47
CA TYR A 210 38.21 -0.11 10.49
C TYR A 210 38.16 1.40 10.72
N GLU A 211 37.84 1.84 11.94
CA GLU A 211 37.71 3.26 12.26
C GLU A 211 39.04 4.00 12.16
N ALA A 212 40.16 3.35 12.53
CA ALA A 212 41.50 3.93 12.39
C ALA A 212 41.85 4.18 10.91
N LEU A 213 41.64 3.16 10.05
CA LEU A 213 41.88 3.28 8.60
C LEU A 213 40.98 4.33 7.96
N ARG A 214 39.68 4.29 8.28
CA ARG A 214 38.69 5.23 7.78
C ARG A 214 39.05 6.67 8.16
N HIS A 215 39.40 6.91 9.42
CA HIS A 215 39.80 8.23 9.90
C HIS A 215 41.07 8.73 9.20
N ALA A 216 42.07 7.86 9.01
CA ALA A 216 43.29 8.19 8.28
C ALA A 216 42.99 8.55 6.81
N ILE A 217 42.17 7.75 6.11
CA ILE A 217 41.75 8.04 4.73
C ILE A 217 41.00 9.36 4.64
N LEU A 218 40.03 9.63 5.54
CA LEU A 218 39.29 10.89 5.55
C LEU A 218 40.18 12.09 5.92
N LYS A 219 41.17 11.90 6.79
CA LYS A 219 42.17 12.92 7.10
C LYS A 219 42.99 13.27 5.86
N VAL A 220 43.53 12.27 5.16
CA VAL A 220 44.25 12.47 3.90
C VAL A 220 43.33 13.12 2.86
N PHE A 221 42.07 12.69 2.76
CA PHE A 221 41.07 13.30 1.88
C PHE A 221 40.91 14.80 2.16
N ARG A 222 40.79 15.21 3.43
CA ARG A 222 40.72 16.63 3.82
C ARG A 222 41.99 17.41 3.53
N GLU A 223 43.16 16.85 3.83
CA GLU A 223 44.45 17.50 3.58
C GLU A 223 44.72 17.68 2.08
N GLN A 224 44.34 16.69 1.27
CA GLN A 224 44.51 16.72 -0.17
C GLN A 224 43.50 17.66 -0.85
N LEU A 225 42.26 17.74 -0.37
CA LEU A 225 41.19 18.47 -1.07
C LEU A 225 40.83 19.82 -0.49
N PHE A 226 40.97 20.01 0.82
CA PHE A 226 40.47 21.20 1.52
C PHE A 226 41.57 21.97 2.24
N GLU A 227 42.84 21.78 1.88
CA GLU A 227 43.98 22.42 2.59
C GLU A 227 43.99 22.11 4.10
N GLY A 228 43.38 20.98 4.51
CA GLY A 228 43.23 20.59 5.91
C GLY A 228 42.02 21.21 6.64
N LEU A 229 41.16 21.97 5.95
CA LEU A 229 39.92 22.49 6.52
C LEU A 229 38.96 21.36 6.93
N ASN A 230 38.41 21.50 8.13
CA ASN A 230 37.42 20.61 8.70
C ASN A 230 36.06 21.34 8.77
N PHE A 231 34.97 20.66 8.40
CA PHE A 231 33.60 21.17 8.55
C PHE A 231 33.32 21.76 9.93
N ALA A 232 33.70 21.07 11.01
CA ALA A 232 33.47 21.56 12.36
C ALA A 232 34.18 22.90 12.63
N VAL A 233 35.43 23.04 12.16
CA VAL A 233 36.21 24.28 12.31
C VAL A 233 35.59 25.42 11.50
N LEU A 234 35.14 25.13 10.27
CA LEU A 234 34.47 26.11 9.43
C LEU A 234 33.15 26.57 10.06
N LEU A 235 32.31 25.64 10.52
CA LEU A 235 31.03 25.96 11.17
C LEU A 235 31.21 26.78 12.44
N LYS A 236 32.28 26.53 13.22
CA LYS A 236 32.66 27.38 14.36
C LYS A 236 33.03 28.79 13.92
N ARG A 237 33.88 28.92 12.90
CA ARG A 237 34.30 30.22 12.34
C ARG A 237 33.11 31.04 11.85
N VAL A 238 32.20 30.40 11.13
CA VAL A 238 30.97 31.03 10.61
C VAL A 238 30.04 31.44 11.76
N ALA A 239 29.79 30.57 12.73
CA ALA A 239 28.97 30.91 13.89
C ALA A 239 29.52 32.11 14.67
N PHE A 240 30.83 32.11 14.94
CA PHE A 240 31.49 33.19 15.64
C PHE A 240 31.36 34.52 14.88
N TYR A 241 31.69 34.51 13.58
CA TYR A 241 31.59 35.72 12.75
C TYR A 241 30.17 36.28 12.69
N ILE A 242 29.16 35.42 12.51
CA ILE A 242 27.75 35.84 12.41
C ILE A 242 27.22 36.35 13.75
N GLN A 243 27.62 35.71 14.85
CA GLN A 243 27.21 36.13 16.18
C GLN A 243 27.84 37.49 16.57
N GLU A 244 29.11 37.72 16.21
CA GLU A 244 29.77 39.01 16.46
C GLU A 244 29.24 40.13 15.57
N THR A 245 29.02 39.84 14.28
CA THR A 245 28.68 40.86 13.27
C THR A 245 27.19 41.17 13.22
N TYR A 246 26.34 40.14 13.27
CA TYR A 246 24.90 40.25 13.07
C TYR A 246 24.09 39.99 14.35
N HIS A 247 24.73 39.52 15.43
CA HIS A 247 24.05 39.09 16.66
C HIS A 247 22.94 38.05 16.42
N GLN A 248 23.18 37.17 15.44
CA GLN A 248 22.25 36.13 15.03
C GLN A 248 22.88 34.73 15.15
N ARG A 249 22.01 33.73 15.09
CA ARG A 249 22.36 32.30 15.01
C ARG A 249 22.27 31.82 13.56
N PRO A 250 23.32 31.34 12.89
CA PRO A 250 23.16 30.84 11.53
C PRO A 250 22.23 29.61 11.46
N ILE A 251 21.49 29.47 10.37
CA ILE A 251 20.56 28.37 10.13
C ILE A 251 21.17 27.39 9.12
N LEU A 252 21.14 26.09 9.42
CA LEU A 252 21.59 25.04 8.52
C LEU A 252 20.46 24.02 8.30
N LEU A 253 19.97 23.95 7.06
CA LEU A 253 18.95 22.99 6.63
C LEU A 253 19.62 21.89 5.80
N ILE A 254 19.50 20.64 6.20
CA ILE A 254 20.05 19.48 5.46
C ILE A 254 18.91 18.54 5.12
N ASP A 255 18.58 18.40 3.84
CA ASP A 255 17.46 17.58 3.35
C ASP A 255 17.57 16.11 3.76
N ASP A 256 18.78 15.57 3.60
CA ASP A 256 19.13 14.22 3.98
C ASP A 256 20.63 14.18 4.29
N LEU A 257 20.98 14.01 5.57
CA LEU A 257 22.36 13.98 6.03
C LEU A 257 23.21 12.94 5.29
N VAL A 258 22.58 11.84 4.97
CA VAL A 258 23.20 10.60 4.55
C VAL A 258 23.44 10.59 3.05
N GLN A 259 22.54 11.21 2.29
CA GLN A 259 22.72 11.36 0.85
C GLN A 259 23.64 12.54 0.52
N SER A 260 23.43 13.70 1.15
CA SER A 260 24.14 14.93 0.79
C SER A 260 25.56 15.04 1.36
N ILE A 261 25.82 14.52 2.56
CA ILE A 261 27.11 14.74 3.27
C ILE A 261 27.64 13.45 3.92
N ASN A 262 27.41 12.30 3.29
CA ASN A 262 27.69 10.98 3.88
C ASN A 262 29.07 10.86 4.55
N LEU A 263 30.13 11.26 3.83
CA LEU A 263 31.52 11.09 4.26
C LEU A 263 31.81 11.77 5.61
N PHE A 264 31.13 12.90 5.89
CA PHE A 264 31.33 13.73 7.07
C PHE A 264 30.12 13.74 8.02
N ALA A 265 29.11 12.93 7.77
CA ALA A 265 27.87 12.88 8.57
C ALA A 265 28.16 12.67 10.06
N THR A 266 29.09 11.77 10.40
CA THR A 266 29.48 11.49 11.79
C THR A 266 30.16 12.70 12.44
N ASP A 267 31.19 13.27 11.81
CA ASP A 267 31.92 14.44 12.31
C ASP A 267 30.98 15.66 12.51
N LEU A 268 30.00 15.82 11.61
CA LEU A 268 28.99 16.88 11.70
C LEU A 268 28.01 16.66 12.85
N LEU A 269 27.49 15.44 13.01
CA LEU A 269 26.63 15.12 14.15
C LEU A 269 27.36 15.32 15.46
N ASP A 270 28.62 14.88 15.57
CA ASP A 270 29.43 15.09 16.76
C ASP A 270 29.55 16.58 17.09
N TYR A 271 29.84 17.42 16.10
CA TYR A 271 29.88 18.88 16.29
C TYR A 271 28.52 19.47 16.70
N PHE A 272 27.43 19.04 16.07
CA PHE A 272 26.08 19.52 16.40
C PHE A 272 25.65 19.13 17.81
N MET A 273 26.20 18.04 18.35
CA MET A 273 25.90 17.53 19.68
C MET A 273 26.81 18.08 20.79
N THR A 274 27.92 18.74 20.45
CA THR A 274 28.84 19.33 21.42
C THR A 274 28.16 20.41 22.27
N LEU A 275 28.23 20.27 23.60
CA LEU A 275 27.44 21.07 24.54
C LEU A 275 27.91 22.54 24.67
N GLU A 276 29.21 22.81 24.50
CA GLU A 276 29.82 24.10 24.89
C GLU A 276 30.19 25.00 23.69
N GLU A 277 30.02 24.50 22.47
CA GLU A 277 30.52 25.17 21.27
C GLU A 277 29.43 25.30 20.19
N GLY A 278 29.52 26.38 19.40
CA GLY A 278 28.58 26.68 18.32
C GLY A 278 27.39 27.53 18.76
N CYS A 279 26.62 27.98 17.77
CA CYS A 279 25.42 28.80 17.91
C CYS A 279 24.48 28.57 16.70
N TRP A 280 24.44 27.36 16.16
CA TRP A 280 23.64 27.03 14.97
C TRP A 280 22.22 26.63 15.33
N ASP A 281 21.29 26.93 14.43
CA ASP A 281 20.00 26.25 14.37
C ASP A 281 20.03 25.27 13.20
N VAL A 282 20.05 23.98 13.52
CA VAL A 282 20.28 22.91 12.55
C VAL A 282 19.01 22.08 12.43
N LEU A 283 18.50 21.92 11.21
CA LEU A 283 17.42 21.00 10.90
C LEU A 283 17.93 19.95 9.91
N VAL A 284 18.01 18.70 10.37
CA VAL A 284 18.66 17.60 9.64
C VAL A 284 17.64 16.51 9.34
N GLY A 285 17.42 16.25 8.04
CA GLY A 285 16.65 15.12 7.57
C GLY A 285 17.41 13.80 7.69
N VAL A 286 16.72 12.78 8.18
CA VAL A 286 17.23 11.41 8.30
C VAL A 286 16.24 10.45 7.66
N THR A 287 16.75 9.55 6.83
CA THR A 287 15.98 8.46 6.21
C THR A 287 16.42 7.11 6.79
N PRO A 288 15.73 6.57 7.83
CA PRO A 288 16.21 5.42 8.59
C PRO A 288 16.55 4.19 7.74
N ASN A 289 15.67 3.81 6.82
CA ASN A 289 15.91 2.61 5.99
C ASN A 289 17.14 2.69 5.09
N SER A 290 17.53 3.88 4.65
CA SER A 290 18.76 4.05 3.86
C SER A 290 19.97 3.73 4.72
N LEU A 291 19.93 4.11 6.00
CA LEU A 291 20.98 3.87 6.99
C LEU A 291 21.01 2.42 7.47
N ASP A 292 19.87 1.75 7.60
CA ASP A 292 19.80 0.33 7.98
C ASP A 292 20.48 -0.62 6.98
N SER A 293 20.79 -0.14 5.77
CA SER A 293 21.48 -0.94 4.75
C SER A 293 22.95 -1.23 5.06
N THR A 294 23.58 -0.46 5.95
CA THR A 294 25.00 -0.64 6.34
C THR A 294 25.16 -0.73 7.85
N LEU A 295 26.16 -1.48 8.33
CA LEU A 295 26.43 -1.58 9.78
C LEU A 295 26.70 -0.20 10.39
N ARG A 296 27.45 0.66 9.69
CA ARG A 296 27.74 2.02 10.17
C ARG A 296 26.52 2.92 10.16
N GLY A 297 25.65 2.80 9.16
CA GLY A 297 24.40 3.55 9.15
C GLY A 297 23.50 3.18 10.33
N LYS A 298 23.45 1.90 10.72
CA LYS A 298 22.79 1.45 11.96
C LYS A 298 23.42 2.04 13.21
N GLU A 299 24.75 1.99 13.34
CA GLU A 299 25.44 2.60 14.48
C GLU A 299 25.15 4.10 14.58
N LEU A 300 25.08 4.81 13.44
CA LEU A 300 24.70 6.22 13.40
C LEU A 300 23.25 6.45 13.82
N LEU A 301 22.30 5.63 13.36
CA LEU A 301 20.90 5.68 13.80
C LEU A 301 20.75 5.41 15.29
N ASP A 302 21.41 4.37 15.80
CA ASP A 302 21.40 4.02 17.23
C ASP A 302 21.91 5.20 18.05
N ARG A 303 23.05 5.79 17.65
CA ARG A 303 23.59 6.99 18.30
C ARG A 303 22.57 8.12 18.32
N ILE A 304 21.93 8.42 17.18
CA ILE A 304 20.88 9.46 17.09
C ILE A 304 19.67 9.11 17.98
N GLN A 305 19.29 7.84 18.04
CA GLN A 305 18.18 7.36 18.86
C GLN A 305 18.46 7.54 20.36
N TYR A 306 19.69 7.30 20.82
CA TYR A 306 20.06 7.48 22.22
C TYR A 306 20.29 8.95 22.64
N LEU A 307 20.24 9.91 21.71
CA LEU A 307 20.38 11.35 22.02
C LEU A 307 19.27 11.92 22.90
N ASP A 308 18.16 11.21 23.11
CA ASP A 308 17.05 11.64 24.00
C ASP A 308 17.48 11.81 25.47
N THR A 309 18.69 11.37 25.82
CA THR A 309 19.18 11.30 27.20
C THR A 309 19.99 12.52 27.66
N ILE A 310 20.31 13.48 26.78
CA ILE A 310 21.37 14.45 27.08
C ILE A 310 20.90 15.92 27.25
N ASP A 311 19.86 16.43 26.56
CA ASP A 311 19.47 17.85 26.72
C ASP A 311 18.17 18.26 26.01
N ASP A 312 17.56 19.39 26.41
CA ASP A 312 16.40 20.03 25.76
C ASP A 312 16.74 20.64 24.37
N ARG A 313 18.00 20.54 23.93
CA ARG A 313 18.52 21.15 22.68
C ARG A 313 18.35 20.30 21.44
N VAL A 314 18.06 19.01 21.61
CA VAL A 314 17.87 18.06 20.52
C VAL A 314 16.40 17.67 20.47
N ARG A 315 15.75 18.01 19.36
CA ARG A 315 14.34 17.69 19.16
C ARG A 315 14.18 16.73 18.00
N LYS A 316 13.48 15.64 18.23
CA LYS A 316 13.15 14.68 17.18
C LYS A 316 11.73 14.93 16.67
N LEU A 317 11.59 14.98 15.35
CA LEU A 317 10.36 15.30 14.62
C LEU A 317 10.14 14.23 13.55
N TRP A 318 8.90 13.77 13.38
CA TRP A 318 8.54 12.70 12.46
C TRP A 318 7.49 13.18 11.46
N LEU A 319 7.77 12.97 10.17
CA LEU A 319 6.84 13.19 9.05
C LEU A 319 6.08 11.94 8.63
N SER A 320 6.47 10.80 9.18
CA SER A 320 5.84 9.50 8.99
C SER A 320 5.86 8.74 10.29
N ASP A 321 5.07 7.67 10.41
CA ASP A 321 5.29 6.72 11.50
C ASP A 321 6.71 6.13 11.48
N GLU A 322 7.08 5.44 12.56
CA GLU A 322 8.40 4.81 12.75
C GLU A 322 8.77 3.86 11.60
N TYR A 323 7.76 3.24 10.97
CA TYR A 323 7.92 2.30 9.87
C TYR A 323 7.85 2.97 8.50
N GLY A 324 7.53 4.26 8.42
CA GLY A 324 7.30 5.01 7.20
C GLY A 324 6.01 4.68 6.44
N LEU A 325 5.09 3.92 7.01
CA LEU A 325 3.88 3.38 6.35
C LEU A 325 2.76 4.41 6.23
N SER A 326 2.68 5.34 7.18
CA SER A 326 1.70 6.43 7.19
C SER A 326 2.38 7.79 7.23
N SER A 327 1.75 8.78 6.59
CA SER A 327 2.14 10.19 6.68
C SER A 327 1.50 10.82 7.92
N SER A 328 2.24 11.71 8.59
CA SER A 328 1.73 12.47 9.73
C SER A 328 0.77 13.59 9.31
N PHE A 329 0.77 14.00 8.05
CA PHE A 329 -0.01 15.15 7.56
C PHE A 329 -1.00 14.82 6.44
N LEU A 330 -0.75 13.79 5.64
CA LEU A 330 -1.64 13.38 4.54
C LEU A 330 -2.38 12.09 4.91
N ASN A 331 -3.71 12.14 4.86
CA ASN A 331 -4.59 11.01 5.13
C ASN A 331 -5.81 11.06 4.21
N GLU A 332 -6.68 10.06 4.30
CA GLU A 332 -7.87 9.97 3.44
C GLU A 332 -8.80 11.18 3.56
N LYS A 333 -8.90 11.80 4.75
CA LYS A 333 -9.81 12.93 4.98
C LYS A 333 -9.37 14.22 4.28
N ASN A 334 -8.07 14.39 4.05
CA ASN A 334 -7.51 15.63 3.47
C ASN A 334 -6.76 15.41 2.15
N CYS A 335 -6.81 14.19 1.58
CA CYS A 335 -6.19 13.89 0.29
C CYS A 335 -6.80 14.71 -0.87
N THR A 336 -8.06 15.10 -0.74
CA THR A 336 -8.81 15.88 -1.73
C THR A 336 -8.34 17.32 -1.77
N ASP A 337 -8.15 17.93 -0.60
CA ASP A 337 -7.55 19.27 -0.46
C ASP A 337 -6.11 19.28 -0.96
N TYR A 338 -5.33 18.24 -0.67
CA TYR A 338 -3.99 18.07 -1.22
C TYR A 338 -4.00 18.03 -2.75
N ALA A 339 -4.85 17.19 -3.36
CA ALA A 339 -4.96 17.07 -4.81
C ALA A 339 -5.41 18.39 -5.47
N ARG A 340 -6.29 19.16 -4.80
CA ARG A 340 -6.80 20.44 -5.30
C ARG A 340 -5.69 21.44 -5.58
N LEU A 341 -4.66 21.51 -4.71
CA LEU A 341 -3.51 22.40 -4.91
C LEU A 341 -2.76 22.08 -6.22
N TYR A 342 -2.49 20.79 -6.46
CA TYR A 342 -1.77 20.36 -7.66
C TYR A 342 -2.63 20.50 -8.91
N LEU A 343 -3.89 20.06 -8.87
CA LEU A 343 -4.79 20.17 -10.02
C LEU A 343 -5.08 21.62 -10.38
N GLY A 344 -5.27 22.49 -9.38
CA GLY A 344 -5.46 23.93 -9.56
C GLY A 344 -4.27 24.58 -10.27
N GLU A 345 -3.05 24.30 -9.82
CA GLU A 345 -1.85 24.82 -10.49
C GLU A 345 -1.62 24.23 -11.88
N TYR A 346 -1.93 22.94 -12.10
CA TYR A 346 -1.91 22.35 -13.44
C TYR A 346 -2.85 23.09 -14.42
N LYS A 347 -4.07 23.41 -13.97
CA LYS A 347 -5.07 24.13 -14.77
C LYS A 347 -4.63 25.56 -15.08
N ARG A 348 -4.08 26.27 -14.08
CA ARG A 348 -3.50 27.62 -14.25
C ARG A 348 -2.35 27.61 -15.25
N PHE A 349 -1.45 26.63 -15.17
CA PHE A 349 -0.32 26.50 -16.11
C PHE A 349 -0.78 26.29 -17.56
N ASN A 350 -1.90 25.58 -17.76
CA ASN A 350 -2.51 25.39 -19.08
C ASN A 350 -3.37 26.58 -19.54
N GLY A 351 -3.40 27.69 -18.80
CA GLY A 351 -4.17 28.89 -19.17
C GLY A 351 -5.68 28.70 -19.06
N VAL A 352 -6.15 27.68 -18.32
CA VAL A 352 -7.58 27.41 -18.13
C VAL A 352 -7.98 27.92 -16.74
N PRO A 353 -8.60 29.11 -16.62
CA PRO A 353 -9.11 29.57 -15.34
C PRO A 353 -10.31 28.71 -14.96
N CYS A 354 -10.14 27.68 -14.12
CA CYS A 354 -11.23 26.80 -13.69
C CYS A 354 -12.19 27.47 -12.68
N ASN A 355 -12.76 28.60 -13.11
CA ASN A 355 -13.80 29.38 -12.47
C ASN A 355 -14.98 29.54 -13.46
N LYS A 356 -16.01 30.30 -13.07
CA LYS A 356 -17.21 30.55 -13.88
C LYS A 356 -16.96 31.10 -15.29
N SER A 357 -15.77 31.63 -15.58
CA SER A 357 -15.40 32.13 -16.91
C SER A 357 -14.89 31.04 -17.87
N CYS A 358 -14.56 29.84 -17.38
CA CYS A 358 -14.13 28.74 -18.24
C CYS A 358 -15.31 28.16 -19.04
N PRO A 359 -15.16 27.93 -20.36
CA PRO A 359 -16.20 27.32 -21.18
C PRO A 359 -16.68 25.96 -20.67
N SER A 360 -15.76 25.16 -20.12
CA SER A 360 -16.04 23.82 -19.59
C SER A 360 -16.54 23.83 -18.13
N PHE A 361 -16.62 24.99 -17.47
CA PHE A 361 -17.01 25.09 -16.06
C PHE A 361 -18.38 24.48 -15.77
N LYS A 362 -19.38 24.79 -16.61
CA LYS A 362 -20.75 24.26 -16.49
C LYS A 362 -20.81 22.73 -16.49
N HIS A 363 -19.85 22.12 -17.17
CA HIS A 363 -19.74 20.67 -17.24
C HIS A 363 -18.96 20.14 -16.03
N CYS A 364 -17.78 20.71 -15.74
CA CYS A 364 -16.92 20.26 -14.66
C CYS A 364 -17.54 20.39 -13.26
N VAL A 365 -18.37 21.42 -13.02
CA VAL A 365 -19.03 21.63 -11.72
C VAL A 365 -19.98 20.50 -11.34
N LEU A 366 -20.45 19.71 -12.32
CA LEU A 366 -21.32 18.56 -12.09
C LEU A 366 -20.64 17.45 -11.26
N LEU A 367 -19.31 17.41 -11.23
CA LEU A 367 -18.54 16.47 -10.42
C LEU A 367 -18.25 16.96 -8.99
N ASP A 368 -18.43 18.26 -8.72
CA ASP A 368 -17.99 18.91 -7.48
C ASP A 368 -18.98 20.01 -7.07
N LEU A 369 -20.22 19.58 -6.76
CA LEU A 369 -21.33 20.46 -6.40
C LEU A 369 -21.06 21.16 -5.07
N GLY A 370 -20.66 22.43 -5.11
CA GLY A 370 -20.40 23.24 -3.91
C GLY A 370 -19.17 24.14 -4.00
N TYR A 371 -18.33 23.96 -5.02
CA TYR A 371 -17.14 24.78 -5.24
C TYR A 371 -17.29 25.66 -6.48
N ASP A 372 -17.18 26.97 -6.27
CA ASP A 372 -17.22 27.98 -7.34
C ASP A 372 -15.86 28.18 -8.03
N GLU A 373 -14.77 27.73 -7.39
CA GLU A 373 -13.38 27.84 -7.84
C GLU A 373 -12.60 26.56 -7.50
N ASP A 374 -11.53 26.27 -8.24
CA ASP A 374 -10.63 25.12 -8.02
C ASP A 374 -11.34 23.73 -8.03
N ILE A 375 -12.21 23.52 -9.02
CA ILE A 375 -12.91 22.24 -9.28
C ILE A 375 -11.90 21.08 -9.41
N LEU A 376 -12.22 19.90 -8.88
CA LEU A 376 -11.39 18.68 -8.98
C LEU A 376 -11.40 17.97 -10.34
N ALA A 377 -12.26 18.39 -11.28
CA ALA A 377 -12.46 17.71 -12.57
C ALA A 377 -11.13 17.44 -13.30
N PRO A 378 -10.93 16.23 -13.87
CA PRO A 378 -11.94 15.20 -14.11
C PRO A 378 -12.22 14.28 -12.91
N PHE A 379 -11.61 14.54 -11.76
CA PHE A 379 -11.85 13.79 -10.52
C PHE A 379 -13.03 14.37 -9.73
N ASN A 380 -13.51 13.60 -8.76
CA ASN A 380 -14.34 14.08 -7.65
C ASN A 380 -13.74 13.62 -6.31
N GLU A 381 -14.36 14.03 -5.20
CA GLU A 381 -13.88 13.68 -3.87
C GLU A 381 -13.73 12.16 -3.66
N ASN A 382 -14.75 11.41 -4.08
CA ASN A 382 -14.80 9.96 -3.86
C ASN A 382 -13.72 9.21 -4.63
N ILE A 383 -13.42 9.62 -5.87
CA ILE A 383 -12.34 9.02 -6.66
C ILE A 383 -10.98 9.27 -6.04
N LEU A 384 -10.73 10.49 -5.54
CA LEU A 384 -9.45 10.80 -4.91
C LEU A 384 -9.23 9.97 -3.64
N ARG A 385 -10.29 9.73 -2.87
CA ARG A 385 -10.26 8.81 -1.72
C ARG A 385 -9.98 7.37 -2.15
N ARG A 386 -10.66 6.87 -3.19
CA ARG A 386 -10.40 5.53 -3.75
C ARG A 386 -8.97 5.39 -4.28
N LEU A 387 -8.48 6.41 -4.99
CA LEU A 387 -7.10 6.48 -5.48
C LEU A 387 -6.10 6.45 -4.32
N PHE A 388 -6.38 7.17 -3.23
CA PHE A 388 -5.55 7.18 -2.03
C PHE A 388 -5.51 5.82 -1.33
N ARG A 389 -6.64 5.09 -1.30
CA ARG A 389 -6.72 3.73 -0.75
C ARG A 389 -6.00 2.70 -1.62
N ALA A 390 -6.01 2.89 -2.94
CA ALA A 390 -5.35 2.00 -3.90
C ALA A 390 -3.83 2.16 -3.97
N LEU A 391 -3.26 3.15 -3.27
CA LEU A 391 -1.81 3.34 -3.22
C LEU A 391 -1.11 2.09 -2.65
N PRO A 392 0.07 1.73 -3.18
CA PRO A 392 0.84 0.60 -2.67
C PRO A 392 1.06 0.69 -1.16
N GLU A 393 0.95 -0.47 -0.49
CA GLU A 393 1.37 -0.59 0.90
C GLU A 393 2.88 -0.32 1.00
N GLY A 394 3.26 0.50 1.99
CA GLY A 394 4.65 0.85 2.18
C GLY A 394 4.88 2.36 2.27
N LYS A 395 6.13 2.73 1.99
CA LYS A 395 6.66 4.08 2.24
C LYS A 395 6.31 5.05 1.12
N GLY A 396 6.16 6.33 1.48
CA GLY A 396 6.06 7.41 0.50
C GLY A 396 4.68 7.58 -0.13
N LYS A 397 3.59 7.30 0.60
CA LYS A 397 2.20 7.51 0.13
C LYS A 397 1.97 8.88 -0.52
N VAL A 398 2.56 9.94 0.04
CA VAL A 398 2.50 11.30 -0.53
C VAL A 398 3.08 11.33 -1.95
N ARG A 399 4.27 10.77 -2.15
CA ARG A 399 4.93 10.69 -3.46
C ARG A 399 4.08 9.89 -4.46
N TYR A 400 3.60 8.71 -4.06
CA TYR A 400 2.79 7.87 -4.94
C TYR A 400 1.45 8.52 -5.30
N PHE A 401 0.81 9.23 -4.37
CA PHE A 401 -0.42 9.96 -4.65
C PHE A 401 -0.19 11.04 -5.71
N THR A 402 0.84 11.86 -5.56
CA THR A 402 1.20 12.88 -6.56
C THR A 402 1.60 12.27 -7.91
N LEU A 403 2.25 11.11 -7.91
CA LEU A 403 2.58 10.35 -9.11
C LEU A 403 1.34 9.86 -9.85
N TYR A 404 0.39 9.23 -9.15
CA TYR A 404 -0.85 8.76 -9.78
C TYR A 404 -1.67 9.92 -10.34
N LEU A 405 -1.78 11.04 -9.62
CA LEU A 405 -2.42 12.25 -10.15
C LEU A 405 -1.77 12.72 -11.44
N ARG A 406 -0.42 12.74 -11.48
CA ARG A 406 0.33 13.10 -12.68
C ARG A 406 0.05 12.16 -13.84
N GLU A 407 0.22 10.86 -13.62
CA GLU A 407 0.15 9.85 -14.67
C GLU A 407 -1.26 9.79 -15.27
N ILE A 408 -2.30 9.89 -14.44
CA ILE A 408 -3.68 9.96 -14.92
C ILE A 408 -3.88 11.21 -15.78
N VAL A 409 -3.51 12.39 -15.28
CA VAL A 409 -3.66 13.66 -16.03
C VAL A 409 -2.85 13.65 -17.33
N GLU A 410 -1.65 13.07 -17.31
CA GLU A 410 -0.79 12.94 -18.49
C GLU A 410 -1.41 12.03 -19.56
N ARG A 411 -1.98 10.89 -19.16
CA ARG A 411 -2.69 9.98 -20.07
C ARG A 411 -3.96 10.62 -20.66
N LEU A 412 -4.70 11.35 -19.85
CA LEU A 412 -5.87 12.11 -20.33
C LEU A 412 -5.49 13.21 -21.33
N SER A 413 -4.33 13.85 -21.16
CA SER A 413 -3.83 14.82 -22.14
C SER A 413 -3.41 14.21 -23.48
N ARG A 414 -3.30 12.88 -23.55
CA ARG A 414 -3.05 12.09 -24.77
C ARG A 414 -4.35 11.51 -25.37
N ASP A 415 -5.50 12.04 -24.95
CA ASP A 415 -6.84 11.64 -25.39
C ASP A 415 -7.22 10.18 -25.04
N GLU A 416 -6.59 9.58 -24.01
CA GLU A 416 -7.02 8.28 -23.48
C GLU A 416 -8.37 8.39 -22.73
N GLU A 417 -9.19 7.34 -22.80
CA GLU A 417 -10.50 7.33 -22.14
C GLU A 417 -10.36 7.30 -20.61
N LEU A 418 -10.99 8.27 -19.93
CA LEU A 418 -10.89 8.46 -18.48
C LEU A 418 -11.25 7.23 -17.67
N LEU A 419 -12.35 6.54 -18.01
CA LEU A 419 -12.76 5.35 -17.26
C LEU A 419 -11.73 4.23 -17.40
N ALA A 420 -11.18 4.01 -18.60
CA ALA A 420 -10.15 3.03 -18.85
C ALA A 420 -8.85 3.32 -18.07
N VAL A 421 -8.42 4.59 -18.07
CA VAL A 421 -7.24 5.02 -17.29
C VAL A 421 -7.44 4.79 -15.80
N LEU A 422 -8.62 5.10 -15.25
CA LEU A 422 -8.90 4.92 -13.82
C LEU A 422 -8.86 3.44 -13.37
N GLN A 423 -9.15 2.48 -14.26
CA GLN A 423 -9.12 1.05 -13.91
C GLN A 423 -7.72 0.58 -13.55
N ASP A 424 -6.68 1.19 -14.13
CA ASP A 424 -5.28 0.82 -13.87
C ASP A 424 -4.80 1.27 -12.48
N TYR A 425 -5.47 2.26 -11.87
CA TYR A 425 -5.05 2.86 -10.60
C TYR A 425 -6.03 2.64 -9.45
N ILE A 426 -7.29 2.29 -9.73
CA ILE A 426 -8.35 2.18 -8.72
C ILE A 426 -9.02 0.81 -8.82
N LYS A 427 -9.03 0.10 -7.68
CA LYS A 427 -9.86 -1.09 -7.52
C LYS A 427 -11.28 -0.69 -7.11
N PRO A 428 -12.33 -1.17 -7.80
CA PRO A 428 -13.70 -0.87 -7.41
C PRO A 428 -14.01 -1.52 -6.06
N GLU A 429 -14.59 -0.75 -5.13
CA GLU A 429 -15.02 -1.23 -3.81
C GLU A 429 -16.48 -1.74 -3.82
N GLN A 430 -17.19 -1.50 -4.92
CA GLN A 430 -18.58 -1.84 -5.13
C GLN A 430 -18.72 -2.49 -6.51
N ALA A 431 -19.68 -3.40 -6.64
CA ALA A 431 -20.15 -3.90 -7.92
C ALA A 431 -21.53 -3.32 -8.20
N VAL A 432 -21.69 -2.76 -9.40
CA VAL A 432 -22.93 -2.11 -9.81
C VAL A 432 -23.56 -2.88 -10.96
N PHE A 433 -24.84 -3.17 -10.83
CA PHE A 433 -25.64 -3.83 -11.86
C PHE A 433 -26.60 -2.83 -12.48
N HIS A 434 -26.42 -2.62 -13.77
CA HIS A 434 -27.26 -1.76 -14.61
C HIS A 434 -27.37 -2.38 -16.01
N SER A 435 -28.44 -2.08 -16.74
CA SER A 435 -28.65 -2.56 -18.12
C SER A 435 -27.56 -2.06 -19.07
N ASP A 436 -27.12 -0.81 -18.87
CA ASP A 436 -25.94 -0.21 -19.49
C ASP A 436 -24.67 -0.41 -18.64
N ALA A 437 -23.68 -1.12 -19.19
CA ALA A 437 -22.37 -1.36 -18.56
C ALA A 437 -21.57 -0.08 -18.31
N ARG A 438 -21.72 0.95 -19.16
CA ARG A 438 -21.02 2.23 -19.00
C ARG A 438 -21.51 2.96 -17.75
N LEU A 439 -22.81 2.92 -17.47
CA LEU A 439 -23.39 3.50 -16.26
C LEU A 439 -22.95 2.77 -14.99
N ALA A 440 -22.86 1.44 -15.05
CA ALA A 440 -22.29 0.66 -13.97
C ALA A 440 -20.85 1.10 -13.65
N HIS A 441 -19.99 1.23 -14.66
CA HIS A 441 -18.60 1.66 -14.46
C HIS A 441 -18.51 3.09 -13.90
N ILE A 442 -19.28 4.05 -14.43
CA ILE A 442 -19.30 5.42 -13.89
C ILE A 442 -19.68 5.40 -12.41
N TYR A 443 -20.70 4.64 -12.05
CA TYR A 443 -21.13 4.51 -10.66
C TYR A 443 -20.03 3.90 -9.79
N GLU A 444 -19.41 2.80 -10.21
CA GLU A 444 -18.38 2.10 -9.42
C GLU A 444 -17.22 3.02 -8.99
N TYR A 445 -16.85 3.99 -9.84
CA TYR A 445 -15.75 4.93 -9.55
C TYR A 445 -16.21 6.23 -8.88
N TYR A 446 -17.27 6.87 -9.38
CA TYR A 446 -17.65 8.24 -8.98
C TYR A 446 -18.65 8.30 -7.83
N SER A 447 -19.38 7.22 -7.55
CA SER A 447 -20.40 7.21 -6.50
C SER A 447 -19.83 7.43 -5.09
N PRO A 448 -20.66 7.86 -4.13
CA PRO A 448 -20.31 7.88 -2.72
C PRO A 448 -19.86 6.51 -2.19
N LEU A 449 -19.00 6.55 -1.18
CA LEU A 449 -18.52 5.33 -0.52
C LEU A 449 -19.67 4.73 0.31
N SER A 450 -20.18 3.55 -0.05
CA SER A 450 -21.24 2.88 0.71
C SER A 450 -20.75 2.51 2.10
N GLU A 451 -21.40 3.03 3.14
CA GLU A 451 -21.17 2.65 4.53
C GLU A 451 -21.76 1.25 4.81
N GLY A 452 -21.11 0.20 4.32
CA GLY A 452 -21.21 -1.16 4.86
C GLY A 452 -22.60 -1.82 4.93
N GLN A 453 -23.64 -1.31 4.26
CA GLN A 453 -24.95 -1.95 4.21
C GLN A 453 -25.11 -2.80 2.95
N ILE A 454 -25.54 -4.05 3.13
CA ILE A 454 -25.69 -5.04 2.07
C ILE A 454 -26.95 -4.72 1.26
N GLY A 455 -26.82 -4.57 -0.06
CA GLY A 455 -27.93 -4.64 -1.01
C GLY A 455 -28.94 -3.49 -0.96
N GLN A 456 -28.48 -2.23 -0.94
CA GLN A 456 -29.37 -1.07 -1.09
C GLN A 456 -29.59 -0.71 -2.57
N THR A 457 -30.83 -0.40 -2.92
CA THR A 457 -31.15 0.45 -4.08
C THR A 457 -30.83 1.90 -3.69
N CYS A 458 -29.92 2.55 -4.41
CA CYS A 458 -29.52 3.92 -4.09
C CYS A 458 -30.68 4.90 -4.31
N GLY A 459 -30.91 5.79 -3.33
CA GLY A 459 -31.80 6.94 -3.44
C GLY A 459 -31.07 8.26 -3.69
N GLU A 460 -29.75 8.23 -3.93
CA GLU A 460 -28.95 9.43 -4.20
C GLU A 460 -28.99 9.76 -5.70
N ASP A 461 -29.29 11.02 -5.99
CA ASP A 461 -29.38 11.53 -7.36
C ASP A 461 -27.97 11.74 -7.94
N LEU A 462 -27.56 10.84 -8.84
CA LEU A 462 -26.29 10.90 -9.58
C LEU A 462 -26.45 11.47 -10.99
N SER A 463 -27.59 12.08 -11.30
CA SER A 463 -27.87 12.68 -12.62
C SER A 463 -26.77 13.65 -13.06
N ALA A 464 -26.20 14.42 -12.13
CA ALA A 464 -25.09 15.32 -12.39
C ALA A 464 -23.84 14.57 -12.91
N ILE A 465 -23.46 13.47 -12.27
CA ILE A 465 -22.29 12.67 -12.67
C ILE A 465 -22.52 12.03 -14.04
N TYR A 466 -23.70 11.46 -14.29
CA TYR A 466 -24.02 10.89 -15.59
C TYR A 466 -24.05 11.95 -16.70
N THR A 467 -24.57 13.14 -16.40
CA THR A 467 -24.55 14.29 -17.32
C THR A 467 -23.11 14.72 -17.65
N PHE A 468 -22.19 14.65 -16.69
CA PHE A 468 -20.75 14.87 -16.96
C PHE A 468 -20.19 13.86 -17.97
N PHE A 469 -20.65 12.62 -17.98
CA PHE A 469 -20.21 11.63 -18.98
C PHE A 469 -20.99 11.68 -20.30
N GLY A 470 -21.89 12.65 -20.47
CA GLY A 470 -22.72 12.81 -21.66
C GLY A 470 -23.82 11.75 -21.78
N VAL A 471 -24.26 11.16 -20.68
CA VAL A 471 -25.35 10.19 -20.65
C VAL A 471 -26.69 10.94 -20.69
N PRO A 472 -27.58 10.66 -21.66
CA PRO A 472 -28.87 11.34 -21.74
C PRO A 472 -29.83 10.90 -20.62
N GLU A 473 -30.70 11.82 -20.19
CA GLU A 473 -31.58 11.67 -18.99
C GLU A 473 -32.59 10.51 -19.10
N ASP A 474 -32.95 10.12 -20.32
CA ASP A 474 -33.87 9.00 -20.59
C ASP A 474 -33.28 7.65 -20.18
N VAL A 475 -31.96 7.47 -20.28
CA VAL A 475 -31.25 6.25 -19.88
C VAL A 475 -30.99 6.19 -18.37
N GLN A 476 -31.11 7.32 -17.66
CA GLN A 476 -30.82 7.43 -16.22
C GLN A 476 -31.98 6.97 -15.31
N GLN A 477 -33.11 6.54 -15.87
CA GLN A 477 -34.34 6.25 -15.10
C GLN A 477 -34.34 4.89 -14.40
N GLU A 478 -33.48 3.96 -14.80
CA GLU A 478 -33.36 2.65 -14.14
C GLU A 478 -32.41 2.76 -12.93
N PRO A 479 -32.88 2.51 -11.68
CA PRO A 479 -32.01 2.58 -10.52
C PRO A 479 -30.99 1.43 -10.54
N PRO A 480 -29.69 1.70 -10.35
CA PRO A 480 -28.67 0.66 -10.28
C PRO A 480 -28.82 -0.17 -8.99
N ILE A 481 -28.52 -1.47 -9.09
CA ILE A 481 -28.43 -2.36 -7.93
C ILE A 481 -26.97 -2.44 -7.50
N ILE A 482 -26.68 -2.12 -6.23
CA ILE A 482 -25.32 -1.97 -5.73
C ILE A 482 -25.02 -3.07 -4.71
N MET A 483 -23.84 -3.66 -4.85
CA MET A 483 -23.30 -4.67 -3.94
C MET A 483 -21.93 -4.23 -3.44
N THR A 484 -21.73 -4.24 -2.13
CA THR A 484 -20.41 -3.95 -1.55
C THR A 484 -19.46 -5.13 -1.77
N LEU A 485 -18.25 -4.84 -2.24
CA LEU A 485 -17.15 -5.81 -2.37
C LEU A 485 -16.26 -5.87 -1.13
N VAL A 486 -16.48 -4.98 -0.15
CA VAL A 486 -15.66 -4.89 1.07
C VAL A 486 -16.03 -6.02 2.03
N LYS A 487 -15.01 -6.58 2.73
CA LYS A 487 -15.23 -7.56 3.80
C LYS A 487 -15.99 -6.94 4.97
N HIS A 488 -17.10 -7.55 5.38
CA HIS A 488 -17.70 -7.24 6.68
C HIS A 488 -16.87 -7.90 7.77
N ALA A 489 -16.28 -7.11 8.68
CA ALA A 489 -15.64 -7.64 9.87
C ALA A 489 -16.70 -8.32 10.75
N VAL A 490 -16.85 -9.64 10.63
CA VAL A 490 -17.68 -10.44 11.52
C VAL A 490 -17.00 -10.42 12.88
N GLY A 491 -17.58 -9.68 13.84
CA GLY A 491 -17.09 -9.56 15.20
C GLY A 491 -16.85 -10.93 15.83
N LYS A 492 -15.58 -11.33 15.90
CA LYS A 492 -15.05 -12.23 16.90
C LYS A 492 -13.88 -11.50 17.55
N ASP A 493 -14.03 -11.26 18.84
CA ASP A 493 -13.09 -10.65 19.79
C ASP A 493 -13.05 -9.11 19.86
N GLU A 494 -14.05 -8.53 20.52
CA GLU A 494 -14.05 -7.14 21.04
C GLU A 494 -13.16 -6.96 22.30
N THR A 495 -12.24 -7.88 22.59
CA THR A 495 -11.28 -7.68 23.69
C THR A 495 -9.86 -7.72 23.15
N GLN A 496 -9.25 -6.53 23.07
CA GLN A 496 -7.85 -6.21 22.77
C GLN A 496 -7.52 -5.87 21.30
N SER A 497 -7.88 -4.66 20.85
CA SER A 497 -6.90 -3.68 20.31
C SER A 497 -7.63 -2.44 19.76
N SER A 498 -7.68 -1.36 20.53
CA SER A 498 -8.34 -0.10 20.17
C SER A 498 -7.51 0.79 19.24
N ASN A 499 -6.66 0.24 18.36
CA ASN A 499 -5.82 1.07 17.46
C ASN A 499 -5.53 0.47 16.08
N LYS A 500 -6.14 -0.66 15.68
CA LYS A 500 -6.11 -1.07 14.27
C LYS A 500 -7.21 -0.32 13.52
N LYS A 501 -6.83 0.68 12.73
CA LYS A 501 -7.69 1.20 11.65
C LYS A 501 -8.26 -0.02 10.92
N GLN A 502 -9.58 -0.12 10.85
CA GLN A 502 -10.23 -1.09 9.99
C GLN A 502 -9.84 -0.76 8.55
N GLU A 503 -8.86 -1.49 8.02
CA GLU A 503 -8.49 -1.39 6.61
C GLU A 503 -9.64 -2.00 5.80
N VAL A 504 -10.17 -1.18 4.88
CA VAL A 504 -11.20 -1.57 3.94
C VAL A 504 -10.54 -2.48 2.90
N GLU A 505 -10.52 -3.78 3.17
CA GLU A 505 -9.99 -4.78 2.25
C GLU A 505 -11.11 -5.29 1.34
N VAL A 506 -10.89 -5.25 0.03
CA VAL A 506 -11.79 -5.84 -0.98
C VAL A 506 -11.76 -7.36 -0.83
N ASP A 507 -12.93 -8.00 -0.78
CA ASP A 507 -13.06 -9.44 -0.70
C ASP A 507 -12.79 -10.08 -2.08
N PRO A 508 -11.69 -10.86 -2.24
CA PRO A 508 -11.37 -11.50 -3.52
C PRO A 508 -12.45 -12.49 -3.97
N GLY A 509 -13.25 -13.04 -3.04
CA GLY A 509 -14.38 -13.89 -3.38
C GLY A 509 -15.53 -13.12 -4.02
N LYS A 510 -15.82 -11.90 -3.55
CA LYS A 510 -16.83 -11.02 -4.16
C LYS A 510 -16.36 -10.46 -5.51
N GLU A 511 -15.08 -10.14 -5.63
CA GLU A 511 -14.47 -9.78 -6.92
C GLU A 511 -14.58 -10.92 -7.93
N ALA A 512 -14.36 -12.18 -7.51
CA ALA A 512 -14.58 -13.34 -8.37
C ALA A 512 -16.06 -13.52 -8.76
N VAL A 513 -17.01 -13.19 -7.89
CA VAL A 513 -18.45 -13.17 -8.25
C VAL A 513 -18.72 -12.13 -9.33
N LYS A 514 -18.12 -10.94 -9.24
CA LYS A 514 -18.21 -9.90 -10.27
C LYS A 514 -17.68 -10.40 -11.62
N ALA A 515 -16.45 -10.90 -11.64
CA ALA A 515 -15.81 -11.45 -12.82
C ALA A 515 -16.66 -12.58 -13.45
N TRP A 516 -17.26 -13.45 -12.63
CA TRP A 516 -18.13 -14.52 -13.13
C TRP A 516 -19.38 -13.99 -13.83
N LEU A 517 -20.03 -12.99 -13.25
CA LEU A 517 -21.22 -12.36 -13.84
C LEU A 517 -20.90 -11.59 -15.11
N GLN A 518 -19.69 -11.03 -15.22
CA GLN A 518 -19.20 -10.28 -16.38
C GLN A 518 -18.55 -11.16 -17.47
N ASN A 519 -18.49 -12.49 -17.26
CA ASN A 519 -17.84 -13.44 -18.16
C ASN A 519 -16.32 -13.19 -18.36
N GLU A 520 -15.65 -12.80 -17.28
CA GLU A 520 -14.20 -12.59 -17.25
C GLU A 520 -13.46 -13.85 -16.73
N GLU A 521 -12.14 -13.88 -16.93
CA GLU A 521 -11.30 -14.95 -16.39
C GLU A 521 -11.23 -14.88 -14.86
N LEU A 522 -11.39 -16.03 -14.19
CA LEU A 522 -11.44 -16.07 -12.74
C LEU A 522 -10.88 -17.37 -12.16
N ASN A 523 -10.44 -17.29 -10.90
CA ASN A 523 -10.11 -18.48 -10.13
C ASN A 523 -11.38 -19.15 -9.57
N LYS A 524 -11.71 -20.32 -10.10
CA LYS A 524 -12.93 -21.10 -9.75
C LYS A 524 -13.04 -21.41 -8.25
N GLN A 525 -11.92 -21.43 -7.52
CA GLN A 525 -11.87 -21.70 -6.08
C GLN A 525 -12.42 -20.54 -5.24
N LEU A 526 -12.32 -19.30 -5.70
CA LEU A 526 -12.82 -18.12 -4.99
C LEU A 526 -14.36 -18.08 -4.93
N LEU A 527 -15.03 -18.78 -5.83
CA LEU A 527 -16.49 -18.93 -5.87
C LEU A 527 -17.03 -20.01 -4.90
N ARG A 528 -16.20 -20.57 -4.01
CA ARG A 528 -16.60 -21.62 -3.06
C ARG A 528 -17.72 -21.16 -2.13
N ASN A 529 -17.64 -19.94 -1.61
CA ASN A 529 -18.66 -19.42 -0.69
C ASN A 529 -20.01 -19.19 -1.39
N MET A 530 -20.01 -18.69 -2.63
CA MET A 530 -21.24 -18.61 -3.42
C MET A 530 -21.92 -19.99 -3.59
N ARG A 531 -21.13 -21.05 -3.87
CA ARG A 531 -21.67 -22.42 -3.94
C ARG A 531 -22.23 -22.90 -2.60
N ARG A 532 -21.51 -22.66 -1.50
CA ARG A 532 -21.95 -23.03 -0.14
C ARG A 532 -23.26 -22.33 0.23
N GLY A 533 -23.37 -21.04 -0.03
CA GLY A 533 -24.60 -20.28 0.23
C GLY A 533 -25.76 -20.73 -0.64
N THR A 534 -25.51 -21.03 -1.93
CA THR A 534 -26.53 -21.64 -2.81
C THR A 534 -27.05 -22.97 -2.24
N ALA A 535 -26.14 -23.87 -1.87
CA ALA A 535 -26.51 -25.15 -1.26
C ALA A 535 -27.24 -24.96 0.09
N LYS A 536 -26.85 -23.97 0.89
CA LYS A 536 -27.48 -23.61 2.17
C LYS A 536 -28.93 -23.14 1.97
N VAL A 537 -29.16 -22.19 1.06
CA VAL A 537 -30.52 -21.68 0.74
C VAL A 537 -31.44 -22.80 0.27
N ILE A 538 -30.93 -23.69 -0.58
CA ILE A 538 -31.69 -24.84 -1.07
C ILE A 538 -32.08 -25.78 0.08
N LYS A 539 -31.14 -26.10 0.98
CA LYS A 539 -31.38 -26.95 2.16
C LYS A 539 -32.38 -26.36 3.15
N ASP A 540 -32.40 -25.03 3.25
CA ASP A 540 -33.38 -24.28 4.04
C ASP A 540 -34.79 -24.41 3.49
N GLY A 541 -34.94 -24.54 2.17
CA GLY A 541 -36.21 -24.84 1.52
C GLY A 541 -36.62 -26.30 1.68
N TYR A 542 -35.79 -27.24 1.23
CA TYR A 542 -36.05 -28.68 1.36
C TYR A 542 -34.78 -29.56 1.17
N ALA A 543 -34.87 -30.84 1.53
CA ALA A 543 -33.75 -31.78 1.38
C ALA A 543 -33.64 -32.30 -0.06
N VAL A 544 -32.79 -31.66 -0.87
CA VAL A 544 -32.55 -32.04 -2.28
C VAL A 544 -31.83 -33.37 -2.45
N ASP A 545 -30.97 -33.71 -1.50
CA ASP A 545 -30.19 -34.96 -1.48
C ASP A 545 -31.04 -36.18 -1.08
N CYS A 546 -32.22 -35.98 -0.47
CA CYS A 546 -33.07 -37.07 0.01
C CYS A 546 -34.04 -37.57 -1.07
N MET A 547 -34.08 -38.89 -1.27
CA MET A 547 -35.00 -39.57 -2.19
C MET A 547 -36.38 -39.83 -1.57
N THR A 548 -36.96 -38.82 -0.92
CA THR A 548 -38.32 -38.89 -0.32
C THR A 548 -39.37 -38.29 -1.27
N ARG A 549 -40.63 -38.13 -0.83
CA ARG A 549 -41.55 -37.20 -1.51
C ARG A 549 -41.26 -35.77 -1.05
N LEU A 550 -41.49 -34.78 -1.92
CA LEU A 550 -41.45 -33.37 -1.53
C LEU A 550 -42.40 -33.13 -0.34
N ASN A 551 -42.02 -32.21 0.56
CA ASN A 551 -42.77 -31.88 1.77
C ASN A 551 -42.94 -33.02 2.80
N THR A 552 -42.18 -34.10 2.69
CA THR A 552 -42.10 -35.10 3.76
C THR A 552 -41.16 -34.60 4.86
N ALA A 553 -41.55 -34.71 6.13
CA ALA A 553 -40.68 -34.39 7.26
C ALA A 553 -39.33 -35.15 7.14
N LYS A 554 -38.23 -34.49 7.52
CA LYS A 554 -36.88 -35.09 7.47
C LYS A 554 -36.86 -36.35 8.34
N SER A 555 -36.79 -37.53 7.73
CA SER A 555 -36.57 -38.79 8.45
C SER A 555 -35.08 -38.96 8.74
N SER A 556 -34.74 -39.54 9.89
CA SER A 556 -33.35 -39.84 10.28
C SER A 556 -32.69 -40.88 9.36
N HIS A 557 -33.49 -41.73 8.71
CA HIS A 557 -33.03 -42.82 7.85
C HIS A 557 -33.70 -42.72 6.47
N SER A 558 -33.12 -41.89 5.60
CA SER A 558 -33.55 -41.72 4.20
C SER A 558 -32.42 -42.11 3.25
N LEU A 559 -32.77 -42.62 2.06
CA LEU A 559 -31.81 -42.79 0.98
C LEU A 559 -31.34 -41.41 0.52
N ARG A 560 -30.02 -41.21 0.48
CA ARG A 560 -29.40 -39.92 0.14
C ARG A 560 -28.46 -40.04 -1.05
N TRP A 561 -28.51 -39.05 -1.93
CA TRP A 561 -27.57 -38.90 -3.03
C TRP A 561 -26.35 -38.11 -2.56
N MET A 562 -25.27 -38.81 -2.19
CA MET A 562 -24.09 -38.24 -1.52
C MET A 562 -23.00 -37.71 -2.46
N GLN A 563 -23.36 -37.18 -3.63
CA GLN A 563 -22.37 -36.64 -4.57
C GLN A 563 -21.97 -35.21 -4.17
N ALA A 564 -20.77 -35.04 -3.62
CA ALA A 564 -20.23 -33.73 -3.25
C ALA A 564 -19.11 -33.26 -4.19
N ARG A 565 -19.07 -31.96 -4.48
CA ARG A 565 -17.96 -31.27 -5.17
C ARG A 565 -17.76 -29.88 -4.54
N PHE A 566 -16.52 -29.43 -4.42
CA PHE A 566 -16.16 -28.16 -3.77
C PHE A 566 -16.83 -27.97 -2.39
N ASP A 567 -16.91 -29.05 -1.60
CA ASP A 567 -17.56 -29.11 -0.27
C ASP A 567 -19.04 -28.72 -0.25
N THR A 568 -19.73 -28.83 -1.39
CA THR A 568 -21.17 -28.59 -1.51
C THR A 568 -21.93 -29.86 -1.86
N LEU A 569 -23.08 -30.02 -1.20
CA LEU A 569 -24.04 -31.09 -1.42
C LEU A 569 -25.44 -30.44 -1.47
N PRO A 570 -26.15 -30.42 -2.62
CA PRO A 570 -25.73 -30.94 -3.92
C PRO A 570 -24.54 -30.17 -4.54
N PRO A 571 -23.83 -30.74 -5.53
CA PRO A 571 -22.73 -30.06 -6.21
C PRO A 571 -23.29 -28.96 -7.12
N ILE A 572 -22.82 -27.72 -6.96
CA ILE A 572 -23.33 -26.54 -7.68
C ILE A 572 -22.45 -26.21 -8.90
N GLN A 573 -22.95 -26.50 -10.10
CA GLN A 573 -22.26 -26.25 -11.36
C GLN A 573 -22.48 -24.81 -11.80
N LEU A 574 -21.40 -24.03 -11.95
CA LEU A 574 -21.48 -22.64 -12.41
C LEU A 574 -21.33 -22.55 -13.93
N GLU A 575 -22.24 -21.83 -14.58
CA GLU A 575 -22.24 -21.57 -16.03
C GLU A 575 -20.90 -21.01 -16.51
N GLY A 576 -20.36 -21.61 -17.58
CA GLY A 576 -19.11 -21.19 -18.21
C GLY A 576 -17.83 -21.45 -17.39
N VAL A 577 -17.97 -22.03 -16.19
CA VAL A 577 -16.86 -22.24 -15.25
C VAL A 577 -16.64 -23.71 -14.97
N ASP A 578 -17.69 -24.50 -14.76
CA ASP A 578 -17.57 -25.88 -14.27
C ASP A 578 -17.94 -26.93 -15.33
N ASP A 579 -17.05 -27.90 -15.55
CA ASP A 579 -17.21 -28.99 -16.54
C ASP A 579 -17.81 -30.29 -15.97
N TYR A 580 -18.37 -30.25 -14.75
CA TYR A 580 -18.93 -31.43 -14.09
C TYR A 580 -20.46 -31.34 -13.98
N SER A 581 -21.11 -32.50 -13.90
CA SER A 581 -22.57 -32.59 -13.69
C SER A 581 -22.95 -32.15 -12.28
N GLY A 582 -23.84 -31.16 -12.17
CA GLY A 582 -24.39 -30.70 -10.90
C GLY A 582 -25.67 -29.89 -11.08
N LEU A 583 -26.09 -29.20 -10.03
CA LEU A 583 -27.17 -28.23 -10.10
C LEU A 583 -26.64 -26.99 -10.83
N ALA A 584 -27.11 -26.78 -12.07
CA ALA A 584 -26.65 -25.70 -12.94
C ALA A 584 -27.14 -24.33 -12.46
N LEU A 585 -26.22 -23.44 -12.12
CA LEU A 585 -26.46 -22.05 -11.75
C LEU A 585 -26.02 -21.14 -12.90
N GLU A 586 -26.96 -20.35 -13.40
CA GLU A 586 -26.75 -19.40 -14.50
C GLU A 586 -26.40 -18.01 -13.99
N ARG A 587 -25.70 -17.25 -14.83
CA ARG A 587 -25.35 -15.84 -14.56
C ARG A 587 -26.58 -14.93 -14.44
N GLU A 588 -27.71 -15.35 -15.01
CA GLU A 588 -28.99 -14.62 -14.93
C GLU A 588 -29.55 -14.41 -13.50
N ILE A 589 -28.96 -15.04 -12.49
CA ILE A 589 -29.25 -14.75 -11.08
C ILE A 589 -28.77 -13.35 -10.66
N GLY A 590 -27.80 -12.78 -11.38
CA GLY A 590 -27.33 -11.40 -11.21
C GLY A 590 -26.91 -11.08 -9.77
N PRO A 591 -27.41 -9.97 -9.19
CA PRO A 591 -27.03 -9.52 -7.84
C PRO A 591 -27.27 -10.55 -6.72
N LEU A 592 -28.19 -11.50 -6.92
CA LEU A 592 -28.44 -12.59 -5.96
C LEU A 592 -27.17 -13.40 -5.66
N ALA A 593 -26.21 -13.46 -6.59
CA ALA A 593 -24.94 -14.15 -6.38
C ALA A 593 -24.14 -13.62 -5.17
N TYR A 594 -24.14 -12.30 -4.93
CA TYR A 594 -23.46 -11.69 -3.78
C TYR A 594 -24.17 -12.01 -2.47
N LEU A 595 -25.51 -11.97 -2.47
CA LEU A 595 -26.30 -12.35 -1.31
C LEU A 595 -26.08 -13.83 -0.95
N LEU A 596 -26.01 -14.70 -1.96
CA LEU A 596 -25.68 -16.11 -1.76
C LEU A 596 -24.26 -16.28 -1.22
N TYR A 597 -23.29 -15.50 -1.73
CA TYR A 597 -21.93 -15.50 -1.19
C TYR A 597 -21.93 -15.13 0.31
N ASP A 598 -22.57 -14.02 0.69
CA ASP A 598 -22.63 -13.55 2.08
C ASP A 598 -23.42 -14.51 2.99
N TYR A 599 -24.45 -15.17 2.46
CA TYR A 599 -25.27 -16.13 3.21
C TYR A 599 -24.50 -17.37 3.67
N ALA A 600 -23.38 -17.70 2.99
CA ALA A 600 -22.58 -18.89 3.30
C ALA A 600 -21.93 -18.84 4.69
N ASP A 601 -21.46 -17.65 5.10
CA ASP A 601 -20.67 -17.46 6.32
C ASP A 601 -21.38 -16.60 7.38
N THR A 602 -22.54 -16.02 7.06
CA THR A 602 -23.38 -15.31 8.05
C THR A 602 -24.08 -16.26 9.03
N ALA A 603 -24.22 -15.79 10.27
CA ALA A 603 -24.93 -16.47 11.35
C ALA A 603 -25.77 -15.47 12.17
N GLY A 604 -26.81 -15.95 12.86
CA GLY A 604 -27.58 -15.14 13.81
C GLY A 604 -28.49 -14.10 13.13
N ARG A 605 -28.48 -12.85 13.60
CA ARG A 605 -29.36 -11.78 13.05
C ARG A 605 -29.02 -11.43 11.61
N MET A 606 -27.73 -11.30 11.28
CA MET A 606 -27.30 -11.02 9.90
C MET A 606 -27.74 -12.11 8.91
N GLU A 607 -27.75 -13.37 9.35
CA GLU A 607 -28.26 -14.47 8.53
C GLU A 607 -29.76 -14.33 8.25
N GLN A 608 -30.55 -13.88 9.23
CA GLN A 608 -31.99 -13.62 9.05
C GLN A 608 -32.23 -12.46 8.08
N ASP A 609 -31.42 -11.40 8.17
CA ASP A 609 -31.52 -10.24 7.28
C ASP A 609 -31.17 -10.63 5.84
N VAL A 610 -30.04 -11.30 5.63
CA VAL A 610 -29.62 -11.80 4.31
C VAL A 610 -30.64 -12.81 3.76
N ARG A 611 -31.18 -13.68 4.61
CA ARG A 611 -32.25 -14.61 4.22
C ARG A 611 -33.52 -13.87 3.78
N GLY A 612 -33.89 -12.80 4.48
CA GLY A 612 -35.02 -11.93 4.11
C GLY A 612 -34.81 -11.33 2.71
N MET A 613 -33.62 -10.79 2.43
CA MET A 613 -33.26 -10.23 1.12
C MET A 613 -33.23 -11.28 0.01
N ILE A 614 -32.76 -12.50 0.30
CA ILE A 614 -32.79 -13.61 -0.67
C ILE A 614 -34.23 -14.01 -0.99
N ALA A 615 -35.10 -14.07 0.02
CA ALA A 615 -36.49 -14.47 -0.14
C ALA A 615 -37.32 -13.48 -0.96
N THR A 616 -36.99 -12.18 -0.93
CA THR A 616 -37.65 -11.15 -1.75
C THR A 616 -37.17 -11.15 -3.21
N SER A 617 -36.05 -11.82 -3.51
CA SER A 617 -35.55 -11.94 -4.88
C SER A 617 -36.39 -12.90 -5.72
N GLY A 618 -37.04 -12.39 -6.76
CA GLY A 618 -37.78 -13.22 -7.73
C GLY A 618 -36.94 -14.30 -8.40
N LYS A 619 -35.61 -14.12 -8.45
CA LYS A 619 -34.65 -15.07 -9.06
C LYS A 619 -34.44 -16.34 -8.22
N LEU A 620 -34.76 -16.32 -6.92
CA LEU A 620 -34.67 -17.49 -6.05
C LEU A 620 -35.55 -18.65 -6.57
N SER A 621 -36.74 -18.33 -7.09
CA SER A 621 -37.67 -19.32 -7.64
C SER A 621 -37.01 -20.21 -8.71
N ARG A 622 -36.18 -19.63 -9.58
CA ARG A 622 -35.46 -20.36 -10.63
C ARG A 622 -34.45 -21.35 -10.05
N ILE A 623 -33.70 -20.93 -9.02
CA ILE A 623 -32.76 -21.82 -8.32
C ILE A 623 -33.53 -23.00 -7.70
N MET A 624 -34.67 -22.71 -7.06
CA MET A 624 -35.52 -23.73 -6.45
C MET A 624 -36.08 -24.70 -7.51
N PHE A 625 -36.58 -24.22 -8.64
CA PHE A 625 -37.06 -25.10 -9.71
C PHE A 625 -35.96 -26.00 -10.29
N ARG A 626 -34.76 -25.46 -10.53
CA ARG A 626 -33.62 -26.26 -10.98
C ARG A 626 -33.21 -27.34 -9.99
N SER A 627 -33.30 -27.03 -8.70
CA SER A 627 -33.01 -28.02 -7.66
C SER A 627 -34.00 -29.21 -7.67
N ILE A 628 -35.26 -28.97 -8.07
CA ILE A 628 -36.27 -30.03 -8.23
C ILE A 628 -35.92 -30.90 -9.44
N ILE A 629 -35.62 -30.28 -10.58
CA ILE A 629 -35.21 -30.99 -11.81
C ILE A 629 -33.98 -31.87 -11.53
N TYR A 630 -32.96 -31.32 -10.86
CA TYR A 630 -31.76 -32.06 -10.48
C TYR A 630 -32.08 -33.29 -9.61
N ARG A 631 -33.04 -33.17 -8.68
CA ARG A 631 -33.49 -34.29 -7.86
C ARG A 631 -34.21 -35.35 -8.68
N ASP A 632 -35.09 -34.95 -9.59
CA ASP A 632 -35.81 -35.87 -10.47
C ASP A 632 -34.86 -36.61 -11.41
N ASP A 633 -33.83 -35.93 -11.92
CA ASP A 633 -32.77 -36.56 -12.72
C ASP A 633 -31.99 -37.59 -11.92
N ASN A 634 -31.61 -37.29 -10.67
CA ASN A 634 -30.94 -38.27 -9.81
C ASN A 634 -31.85 -39.47 -9.50
N LYS A 635 -33.15 -39.23 -9.30
CA LYS A 635 -34.14 -40.31 -9.15
C LYS A 635 -34.18 -41.17 -10.41
N ASN A 636 -34.31 -40.58 -11.59
CA ASN A 636 -34.36 -41.30 -12.87
C ASN A 636 -33.08 -42.11 -13.11
N ARG A 637 -31.92 -41.54 -12.79
CA ARG A 637 -30.62 -42.23 -12.87
C ARG A 637 -30.58 -43.43 -11.92
N LEU A 638 -31.08 -43.29 -10.70
CA LEU A 638 -31.16 -44.38 -9.74
C LEU A 638 -32.13 -45.47 -10.23
N GLU A 639 -33.32 -45.11 -10.73
CA GLU A 639 -34.29 -46.07 -11.27
C GLU A 639 -33.73 -46.82 -12.48
N ALA A 640 -33.01 -46.13 -13.36
CA ALA A 640 -32.30 -46.75 -14.49
C ALA A 640 -31.22 -47.73 -14.03
N GLN A 641 -30.46 -47.39 -12.98
CA GLN A 641 -29.44 -48.28 -12.40
C GLN A 641 -30.05 -49.50 -11.68
N LEU A 642 -31.18 -49.32 -11.01
CA LEU A 642 -31.91 -50.40 -10.32
C LEU A 642 -32.68 -51.29 -11.30
N GLY A 643 -32.96 -50.81 -12.52
CA GLY A 643 -33.84 -51.49 -13.48
C GLY A 643 -35.30 -51.54 -13.04
N MET A 644 -35.70 -50.74 -12.06
CA MET A 644 -37.06 -50.65 -11.51
C MET A 644 -37.29 -49.29 -10.84
N SER A 645 -38.57 -48.92 -10.64
CA SER A 645 -38.90 -47.65 -9.97
C SER A 645 -38.55 -47.68 -8.48
N ILE A 646 -38.24 -46.51 -7.88
CA ILE A 646 -37.94 -46.40 -6.44
C ILE A 646 -39.08 -46.95 -5.58
N PRO A 647 -40.37 -46.68 -5.88
CA PRO A 647 -41.48 -47.28 -5.11
C PRO A 647 -41.50 -48.81 -5.19
N GLN A 648 -41.24 -49.40 -6.36
CA GLN A 648 -41.18 -50.87 -6.52
C GLN A 648 -39.99 -51.46 -5.75
N PHE A 649 -38.83 -50.78 -5.80
CA PHE A 649 -37.65 -51.18 -5.03
C PHE A 649 -37.92 -51.14 -3.53
N ALA A 650 -38.49 -50.04 -3.02
CA ALA A 650 -38.86 -49.88 -1.62
C ALA A 650 -39.84 -50.96 -1.16
N PHE A 651 -40.83 -51.29 -1.98
CA PHE A 651 -41.79 -52.36 -1.70
C PHE A 651 -41.13 -53.76 -1.70
N SER A 652 -40.24 -54.02 -2.66
CA SER A 652 -39.50 -55.29 -2.73
C SER A 652 -38.58 -55.46 -1.53
N LEU A 653 -37.91 -54.38 -1.10
CA LEU A 653 -37.08 -54.35 0.10
C LEU A 653 -37.89 -54.60 1.37
N PHE A 654 -39.10 -54.03 1.45
CA PHE A 654 -40.04 -54.27 2.55
C PHE A 654 -40.42 -55.77 2.64
N LEU A 655 -40.82 -56.39 1.53
CA LEU A 655 -41.16 -57.81 1.48
C LEU A 655 -39.98 -58.70 1.88
N TRP A 656 -38.79 -58.37 1.39
CA TRP A 656 -37.57 -59.10 1.72
C TRP A 656 -37.21 -58.99 3.21
N ALA A 657 -37.28 -57.79 3.78
CA ALA A 657 -37.02 -57.56 5.21
C ALA A 657 -38.01 -58.31 6.11
N ARG A 658 -39.31 -58.31 5.74
CA ARG A 658 -40.35 -59.08 6.45
C ARG A 658 -40.06 -60.59 6.41
N ASN A 659 -39.64 -61.12 5.26
CA ASN A 659 -39.29 -62.53 5.11
C ASN A 659 -38.04 -62.95 5.91
N LEU A 660 -37.14 -62.00 6.20
CA LEU A 660 -35.98 -62.22 7.07
C LEU A 660 -36.28 -62.08 8.56
N GLY A 661 -37.54 -61.83 8.94
CA GLY A 661 -37.97 -61.71 10.33
C GLY A 661 -37.65 -60.35 10.96
N PHE A 662 -37.32 -59.33 10.16
CA PHE A 662 -37.22 -57.97 10.67
C PHE A 662 -38.61 -57.41 10.94
N LEU A 663 -38.81 -56.80 12.11
CA LEU A 663 -40.00 -56.01 12.44
C LEU A 663 -39.97 -54.73 11.62
N VAL A 664 -40.56 -54.76 10.42
CA VAL A 664 -40.74 -53.57 9.60
C VAL A 664 -41.98 -52.83 10.10
N VAL A 665 -41.86 -51.51 10.29
CA VAL A 665 -42.93 -50.60 10.76
C VAL A 665 -44.23 -50.83 9.98
N GLU A 666 -45.36 -50.76 10.68
CA GLU A 666 -46.72 -50.89 10.12
C GLU A 666 -46.88 -50.10 8.82
N LEU A 667 -47.35 -50.77 7.77
CA LEU A 667 -47.66 -50.14 6.51
C LEU A 667 -48.89 -49.23 6.70
N PRO A 668 -48.95 -48.07 6.02
CA PRO A 668 -50.18 -47.27 5.98
C PRO A 668 -51.36 -48.14 5.54
N PRO A 669 -52.55 -48.03 6.17
CA PRO A 669 -53.71 -48.90 5.91
C PRO A 669 -54.12 -48.99 4.43
N ALA A 670 -53.88 -47.93 3.66
CA ALA A 670 -54.14 -47.87 2.21
C ALA A 670 -53.24 -48.84 1.40
N ILE A 671 -52.01 -49.09 1.88
CA ILE A 671 -51.07 -50.02 1.26
C ILE A 671 -51.38 -51.45 1.71
N GLU A 672 -51.75 -51.67 2.98
CA GLU A 672 -52.25 -52.98 3.44
C GLU A 672 -53.49 -53.44 2.67
N ALA A 673 -54.43 -52.54 2.41
CA ALA A 673 -55.64 -52.84 1.65
C ALA A 673 -55.36 -53.21 0.18
N SER A 674 -54.30 -52.66 -0.43
CA SER A 674 -53.92 -52.93 -1.82
C SER A 674 -53.01 -54.15 -2.01
N ILE A 675 -52.38 -54.63 -0.93
CA ILE A 675 -51.56 -55.86 -0.93
C ILE A 675 -52.41 -57.13 -0.73
N GLN A 676 -53.73 -57.02 -0.51
CA GLN A 676 -54.65 -58.17 -0.44
C GLN A 676 -54.82 -58.95 -1.78
N VAL A 677 -53.90 -58.79 -2.74
CA VAL A 677 -53.73 -59.68 -3.88
C VAL A 677 -52.71 -60.74 -3.48
N GLU A 678 -53.09 -62.03 -3.58
CA GLU A 678 -52.18 -63.16 -3.35
C GLU A 678 -50.88 -62.97 -4.15
N LEU A 679 -49.81 -62.60 -3.44
CA LEU A 679 -48.47 -62.52 -4.01
C LEU A 679 -47.98 -63.94 -4.28
N PHE A 680 -48.11 -64.38 -5.52
CA PHE A 680 -47.44 -65.59 -6.01
C PHE A 680 -45.93 -65.35 -6.00
N LEU A 681 -45.26 -65.87 -4.98
CA LEU A 681 -43.80 -65.90 -4.91
C LEU A 681 -43.25 -66.89 -5.95
N PRO A 682 -42.25 -66.53 -6.75
CA PRO A 682 -41.45 -67.53 -7.47
C PRO A 682 -40.73 -68.40 -6.43
N GLN A 683 -41.08 -69.67 -6.37
CA GLN A 683 -40.31 -70.64 -5.59
C GLN A 683 -38.94 -70.80 -6.28
N HIS A 684 -37.88 -70.57 -5.51
CA HIS A 684 -36.45 -70.76 -5.81
C HIS A 684 -35.66 -69.48 -6.14
N TYR A 685 -35.08 -68.89 -5.09
CA TYR A 685 -33.77 -68.24 -5.21
C TYR A 685 -32.68 -69.27 -4.86
N PRO A 686 -31.56 -69.33 -5.62
CA PRO A 686 -30.46 -70.23 -5.30
C PRO A 686 -29.82 -69.87 -3.94
N PRO A 687 -29.38 -70.87 -3.16
CA PRO A 687 -28.84 -70.68 -1.80
C PRO A 687 -27.53 -69.86 -1.72
N ARG A 688 -27.01 -69.33 -2.84
CA ARG A 688 -25.84 -68.44 -2.87
C ARG A 688 -26.14 -66.98 -2.49
N TRP A 689 -27.41 -66.57 -2.45
CA TRP A 689 -27.80 -65.19 -2.12
C TRP A 689 -28.01 -64.92 -0.62
N SER A 690 -28.10 -65.95 0.22
CA SER A 690 -28.34 -65.79 1.67
C SER A 690 -27.11 -65.28 2.44
N ALA A 691 -25.89 -65.58 1.95
CA ALA A 691 -24.65 -65.10 2.54
C ALA A 691 -24.25 -63.71 1.99
N LEU A 692 -24.37 -63.49 0.67
CA LEU A 692 -24.05 -62.23 0.03
C LEU A 692 -25.05 -61.11 0.40
N GLY A 693 -26.33 -61.42 0.56
CA GLY A 693 -27.36 -60.46 0.98
C GLY A 693 -27.21 -59.95 2.41
N ARG A 694 -26.64 -60.76 3.32
CA ARG A 694 -26.32 -60.31 4.70
C ARG A 694 -25.11 -59.39 4.75
N VAL A 695 -24.10 -59.63 3.90
CA VAL A 695 -22.88 -58.81 3.84
C VAL A 695 -23.14 -57.48 3.12
N TYR A 696 -23.93 -57.48 2.04
CA TYR A 696 -24.27 -56.24 1.32
C TYR A 696 -25.19 -55.32 2.14
N LEU A 697 -26.08 -55.87 2.99
CA LEU A 697 -26.97 -55.05 3.81
C LEU A 697 -26.23 -54.37 4.98
N LEU A 698 -25.24 -55.04 5.59
CA LEU A 698 -24.37 -54.40 6.58
C LEU A 698 -23.49 -53.31 5.97
N ALA A 699 -23.18 -53.39 4.66
CA ALA A 699 -22.46 -52.34 3.93
C ALA A 699 -23.36 -51.24 3.33
N LEU A 700 -24.68 -51.45 3.26
CA LEU A 700 -25.67 -50.45 2.86
C LEU A 700 -26.33 -49.76 4.06
N LEU A 701 -26.22 -50.33 5.27
CA LEU A 701 -26.72 -49.79 6.53
C LEU A 701 -25.61 -49.24 7.45
N ALA A 702 -24.33 -49.52 7.17
CA ALA A 702 -23.18 -48.81 7.74
C ALA A 702 -22.69 -47.76 6.73
#